data_AF-A0A2X1CBI1-F1
#
_entry.id   AF-A0A2X1CBI1-F1
#
_cell.length_a   1.000
_cell.length_b   1.000
_cell.length_c   1.000
_cell.angle_alpha   90.00
_cell.angle_beta   90.00
_cell.angle_gamma   90.00
#
_symmetry.space_group_name_H-M   'P 1'
#
loop_
_entity.id
_entity.type
_entity.pdbx_description
1 polymer ?
#
loop_
_entity_poly.entity_id
_entity_poly.type
_entity_poly.pdbx_seq_one_letter_code
_entity_poly.pdbx_strand_id
1 'polypeptide(L)'
;MAQVVLGGIGAALGGPIGGFIGGVLGRATDSWLIAGLSPARQVGPRLEGLKLQSSAEGAPMACVFGRARVVGQVIWAARFLERKEKRSGGKGGQKTVDYVYSLSFAVALCEGPIDGIGRVWADGQPMDMAGVTMRLHRGTEDQTPDPLIEAVEGRAPAYRGTAYVVFEDLPLDAYGDRPPQLAFEVFRRPQGAAPQLEDRLEGVCLIPGAGEFCLATEPVMRREGLTKSTPENVHLTAGQTDMEASLDQLMAQAPRLKRVSLVVGWFGDDVRMGHCRIRPGVERRDKPTQPLVWGVAGLTRADAHLISRVDDGEGGEGPAYGGTPSDQSVRQAIRALKARGLEVTLYPFVFMDCAGYPWRGRITGTDGAGATAEVAALFGTAGGWGLRRLALHYARMAADEGADGLLIGSEMRGLTGTRDADGGFPAVAQFRALAAECRAVVGSRVKLSYAADWSEYFGWQRDGEVRFHLDPLWADANIDYVGIDWYPPMGDWRGGDGGRDAEDFKGSSDPAYLAAQVAGGEGYDWFYASAADRAAQRRTAITDGAHGEDWIWRYKDLKGWWSNQHHERVGGARQAAPTAWVPGMKPIRLTEFGCAAVDRGGNAPNLFQDPKSSENALPSHSTGARDDRMQRRLIEAVLGHYGQPASNPISGVYGGPMLEGADVWCWDARPYPAFPALGEVWRTRAPGARGTG
;
A
#
# COMPACT_ATOMS: atom_id res chain seq x y z
N MET A 1 37.06 0.75 -74.09
CA MET A 1 38.34 1.40 -73.72
C MET A 1 38.17 2.02 -72.34
N ALA A 2 38.65 1.49 -71.23
CA ALA A 2 39.50 0.33 -70.97
C ALA A 2 38.89 -0.46 -69.80
N GLN A 3 38.68 -1.75 -70.06
CA GLN A 3 38.59 -2.78 -69.04
C GLN A 3 39.86 -3.62 -69.28
N VAL A 4 40.58 -3.96 -68.21
CA VAL A 4 41.74 -4.86 -68.20
C VAL A 4 43.03 -4.25 -68.74
N VAL A 5 44.05 -4.15 -67.87
CA VAL A 5 45.46 -4.54 -68.07
C VAL A 5 46.25 -4.14 -66.80
N LEU A 6 46.84 -5.17 -66.15
CA LEU A 6 47.88 -5.16 -65.09
C LEU A 6 47.40 -4.81 -63.66
N GLY A 7 47.33 -5.72 -62.68
CA GLY A 7 48.05 -6.98 -62.54
C GLY A 7 49.52 -6.73 -62.21
N GLY A 8 49.86 -6.65 -60.91
CA GLY A 8 51.24 -6.69 -60.45
C GLY A 8 51.57 -5.71 -59.33
N ILE A 9 51.98 -6.26 -58.18
CA ILE A 9 52.88 -5.67 -57.18
C ILE A 9 52.21 -4.74 -56.16
N GLY A 10 51.78 -5.36 -55.06
CA GLY A 10 51.44 -4.69 -53.80
C GLY A 10 51.47 -5.61 -52.59
N ALA A 11 52.16 -6.75 -52.68
CA ALA A 11 52.57 -7.55 -51.53
C ALA A 11 54.10 -7.50 -51.50
N ALA A 12 54.65 -7.06 -50.37
CA ALA A 12 56.07 -6.77 -50.13
C ALA A 12 56.56 -5.53 -50.92
N LEU A 13 57.04 -4.48 -50.29
CA LEU A 13 58.43 -4.43 -49.82
C LEU A 13 58.66 -3.11 -49.03
N GLY A 14 57.82 -2.83 -48.04
CA GLY A 14 58.04 -1.74 -47.08
C GLY A 14 58.51 -2.30 -45.74
N GLY A 15 59.74 -2.81 -45.72
CA GLY A 15 60.45 -3.25 -44.51
C GLY A 15 60.87 -2.11 -43.58
N PRO A 16 61.77 -2.39 -42.62
CA PRO A 16 61.63 -2.04 -41.21
C PRO A 16 62.22 -0.66 -40.83
N ILE A 17 61.75 -0.11 -39.69
CA ILE A 17 62.22 1.13 -39.02
C ILE A 17 61.65 2.42 -39.67
N GLY A 18 60.85 3.27 -39.03
CA GLY A 18 60.42 3.35 -37.64
C GLY A 18 59.25 4.33 -37.48
N GLY A 19 58.19 3.84 -36.84
CA GLY A 19 57.22 4.62 -36.08
C GLY A 19 57.14 3.93 -34.73
N PHE A 20 58.03 4.34 -33.82
CA PHE A 20 58.35 3.71 -32.55
C PHE A 20 57.12 3.69 -31.60
N ILE A 21 56.97 2.57 -30.86
CA ILE A 21 56.13 2.36 -29.65
C ILE A 21 54.63 2.10 -29.97
N GLY A 22 54.10 0.87 -30.02
CA GLY A 22 54.17 -0.19 -28.99
C GLY A 22 53.15 0.12 -27.89
N GLY A 23 51.89 -0.32 -27.91
CA GLY A 23 51.45 -1.67 -28.19
C GLY A 23 50.77 -2.30 -26.96
N VAL A 24 49.93 -1.58 -26.22
CA VAL A 24 48.84 -2.08 -25.35
C VAL A 24 47.85 -0.91 -25.14
N LEU A 25 46.58 -1.07 -25.54
CA LEU A 25 45.40 -0.15 -25.39
C LEU A 25 44.82 0.40 -26.71
N GLY A 26 44.23 -0.46 -27.54
CA GLY A 26 43.58 -0.03 -28.79
C GLY A 26 42.58 -1.04 -29.36
N ARG A 27 41.60 -1.47 -28.54
CA ARG A 27 40.44 -2.25 -29.01
C ARG A 27 39.08 -1.68 -28.54
N ALA A 28 39.05 -0.42 -28.10
CA ALA A 28 37.82 0.27 -27.70
C ALA A 28 37.43 1.44 -28.63
N THR A 29 38.21 1.71 -29.68
CA THR A 29 38.04 2.90 -30.54
C THR A 29 37.63 2.60 -31.98
N ASP A 30 37.73 1.35 -32.46
CA ASP A 30 37.33 0.99 -33.84
C ASP A 30 35.82 0.74 -34.03
N SER A 31 35.06 0.51 -32.95
CA SER A 31 33.60 0.37 -33.03
C SER A 31 32.87 1.72 -33.17
N TRP A 32 33.53 2.84 -32.83
CA TRP A 32 32.91 4.18 -32.89
C TRP A 32 32.99 4.80 -34.30
N LEU A 33 34.02 4.47 -35.08
CA LEU A 33 34.23 5.01 -36.43
C LEU A 33 33.44 4.28 -37.52
N ILE A 34 33.09 3.00 -37.32
CA ILE A 34 32.22 2.24 -38.24
C ILE A 34 30.73 2.54 -37.99
N ALA A 35 30.35 2.95 -36.78
CA ALA A 35 28.98 3.38 -36.46
C ALA A 35 28.61 4.77 -37.04
N GLY A 36 29.60 5.56 -37.46
CA GLY A 36 29.40 6.92 -38.00
C GLY A 36 29.20 7.03 -39.52
N LEU A 37 29.40 5.95 -40.29
CA LEU A 37 29.37 5.98 -41.77
C LEU A 37 28.26 5.14 -42.41
N SER A 38 27.36 4.58 -41.61
CA SER A 38 26.10 4.00 -42.09
C SER A 38 24.95 4.83 -41.53
N PRO A 39 23.94 5.23 -42.32
CA PRO A 39 22.76 5.84 -41.73
C PRO A 39 22.17 4.86 -40.72
N ALA A 40 22.10 5.29 -39.46
CA ALA A 40 21.47 4.54 -38.39
C ALA A 40 20.00 4.34 -38.76
N ARG A 41 19.66 3.20 -39.35
CA ARG A 41 18.28 2.77 -39.45
C ARG A 41 17.91 2.11 -38.12
N GLN A 42 17.87 2.93 -37.09
CA GLN A 42 17.19 2.59 -35.85
C GLN A 42 15.70 2.69 -36.17
N VAL A 43 15.09 1.56 -36.55
CA VAL A 43 13.63 1.47 -36.57
C VAL A 43 13.22 1.48 -35.10
N GLY A 44 12.93 2.67 -34.57
CA GLY A 44 12.25 2.80 -33.29
C GLY A 44 10.92 2.04 -33.32
N PRO A 45 10.36 1.65 -32.16
CA PRO A 45 9.08 0.96 -32.12
C PRO A 45 8.05 1.78 -32.90
N ARG A 46 7.54 1.22 -34.00
CA ARG A 46 6.38 1.77 -34.68
C ARG A 46 5.23 1.73 -33.68
N LEU A 47 4.48 2.81 -33.57
CA LEU A 47 3.10 2.72 -33.09
C LEU A 47 2.38 1.77 -34.04
N GLU A 48 2.20 0.53 -33.62
CA GLU A 48 1.35 -0.42 -34.32
C GLU A 48 -0.08 0.11 -34.18
N GLY A 49 -0.54 0.81 -35.21
CA GLY A 49 -1.96 1.05 -35.41
C GLY A 49 -2.73 -0.28 -35.31
N LEU A 50 -3.98 -0.19 -34.84
CA LEU A 50 -4.96 -1.27 -34.70
C LEU A 50 -4.42 -2.68 -34.98
N LYS A 51 -3.89 -3.33 -33.94
CA LYS A 51 -3.50 -4.74 -33.97
C LYS A 51 -4.74 -5.59 -34.28
N LEU A 52 -4.84 -6.04 -35.53
CA LEU A 52 -5.89 -6.95 -35.97
C LEU A 52 -5.61 -8.33 -35.37
N GLN A 53 -6.59 -8.89 -34.66
CA GLN A 53 -6.56 -10.29 -34.24
C GLN A 53 -6.54 -11.17 -35.51
N SER A 54 -5.43 -11.83 -35.77
CA SER A 54 -5.29 -12.77 -36.90
C SER A 54 -5.38 -14.21 -36.38
N SER A 55 -5.96 -15.11 -37.17
CA SER A 55 -5.99 -16.55 -36.89
C SER A 55 -4.88 -17.30 -37.65
N ALA A 56 -3.76 -16.62 -37.94
CA ALA A 56 -2.71 -17.15 -38.81
C ALA A 56 -1.71 -18.01 -38.02
N GLU A 57 -1.45 -19.22 -38.51
CA GLU A 57 -0.34 -20.05 -38.03
C GLU A 57 1.00 -19.33 -38.26
N GLY A 58 1.87 -19.30 -37.24
CA GLY A 58 3.21 -18.70 -37.32
C GLY A 58 3.36 -17.31 -36.67
N ALA A 59 2.30 -16.74 -36.09
CA ALA A 59 2.43 -15.53 -35.28
C ALA A 59 3.22 -15.82 -33.97
N PRO A 60 4.11 -14.91 -33.54
CA PRO A 60 4.90 -15.11 -32.33
C PRO A 60 4.04 -14.99 -31.07
N MET A 61 4.33 -15.81 -30.06
CA MET A 61 3.70 -15.69 -28.75
C MET A 61 4.25 -14.45 -28.02
N ALA A 62 3.34 -13.60 -27.52
CA ALA A 62 3.73 -12.42 -26.76
C ALA A 62 4.40 -12.81 -25.43
N CYS A 63 5.39 -12.03 -25.00
CA CYS A 63 5.96 -12.08 -23.66
C CYS A 63 5.65 -10.75 -22.96
N VAL A 64 5.07 -10.79 -21.76
CA VAL A 64 4.56 -9.61 -21.06
C VAL A 64 5.31 -9.44 -19.75
N PHE A 65 5.72 -8.21 -19.45
CA PHE A 65 6.23 -7.83 -18.14
C PHE A 65 5.51 -6.58 -17.65
N GLY A 66 4.98 -6.62 -16.43
CA GLY A 66 4.12 -5.59 -15.86
C GLY A 66 2.67 -5.68 -16.35
N ARG A 67 2.05 -4.52 -16.58
CA ARG A 67 0.66 -4.35 -17.04
C ARG A 67 0.68 -3.90 -18.50
N ALA A 68 0.24 -4.76 -19.42
CA ALA A 68 0.27 -4.46 -20.86
C ALA A 68 -1.05 -4.83 -21.54
N ARG A 69 -1.46 -4.04 -22.54
CA ARG A 69 -2.57 -4.40 -23.42
C ARG A 69 -2.07 -5.32 -24.52
N VAL A 70 -2.62 -6.52 -24.60
CA VAL A 70 -2.25 -7.56 -25.56
C VAL A 70 -3.47 -7.88 -26.42
N VAL A 71 -3.29 -7.90 -27.74
CA VAL A 71 -4.27 -8.47 -28.66
C VAL A 71 -3.94 -9.94 -28.77
N GLY A 72 -4.85 -10.78 -28.30
CA GLY A 72 -4.67 -12.23 -28.31
C GLY A 72 -4.93 -12.84 -29.69
N GLN A 73 -4.77 -14.15 -29.79
CA GLN A 73 -5.00 -14.94 -31.00
C GLN A 73 -6.00 -16.05 -30.74
N VAL A 74 -6.97 -16.25 -31.64
CA VAL A 74 -7.92 -17.37 -31.50
C VAL A 74 -7.16 -18.69 -31.69
N ILE A 75 -7.27 -19.59 -30.71
CA ILE A 75 -6.63 -20.92 -30.71
C ILE A 75 -7.62 -22.08 -30.78
N TRP A 76 -8.90 -21.81 -30.50
CA TRP A 76 -10.01 -22.75 -30.62
C TRP A 76 -11.31 -21.97 -30.81
N ALA A 77 -12.25 -22.51 -31.59
CA ALA A 77 -13.60 -21.96 -31.72
C ALA A 77 -14.59 -23.08 -32.03
N ALA A 78 -15.71 -23.11 -31.31
CA ALA A 78 -16.82 -24.00 -31.60
C ALA A 78 -17.61 -23.52 -32.84
N ARG A 79 -18.64 -24.28 -33.22
CA ARG A 79 -19.62 -23.83 -34.22
C ARG A 79 -20.54 -22.77 -33.62
N PHE A 80 -21.00 -21.82 -34.45
CA PHE A 80 -22.01 -20.85 -34.03
C PHE A 80 -23.28 -21.56 -33.55
N LEU A 81 -23.85 -21.06 -32.45
CA LEU A 81 -25.16 -21.46 -31.96
C LEU A 81 -26.18 -20.41 -32.39
N GLU A 82 -27.24 -20.86 -33.07
CA GLU A 82 -28.33 -20.01 -33.56
C GLU A 82 -29.58 -20.22 -32.69
N ARG A 83 -30.12 -19.15 -32.10
CA ARG A 83 -31.39 -19.15 -31.37
C ARG A 83 -32.41 -18.27 -32.09
N LYS A 84 -33.62 -18.79 -32.28
CA LYS A 84 -34.73 -18.09 -32.94
C LYS A 84 -35.64 -17.44 -31.91
N GLU A 85 -35.74 -16.11 -31.92
CA GLU A 85 -36.72 -15.37 -31.14
C GLU A 85 -37.92 -14.99 -32.01
N LYS A 86 -39.13 -15.28 -31.53
CA LYS A 86 -40.36 -14.97 -32.24
C LYS A 86 -41.04 -13.80 -31.55
N ARG A 87 -41.05 -12.62 -32.17
CA ARG A 87 -41.86 -11.49 -31.72
C ARG A 87 -43.21 -11.49 -32.45
N SER A 88 -44.29 -11.47 -31.68
CA SER A 88 -45.66 -11.42 -32.20
C SER A 88 -46.30 -10.09 -31.81
N GLY A 89 -46.61 -9.25 -32.81
CA GLY A 89 -47.34 -8.00 -32.61
C GLY A 89 -48.83 -8.25 -32.41
N GLY A 90 -49.24 -8.72 -31.23
CA GLY A 90 -50.66 -8.89 -30.87
C GLY A 90 -51.45 -9.91 -31.71
N LYS A 91 -52.76 -10.03 -31.41
CA LYS A 91 -53.67 -10.99 -32.07
C LYS A 91 -53.93 -10.55 -33.52
N GLY A 92 -53.15 -11.11 -34.46
CA GLY A 92 -53.29 -10.91 -35.91
C GLY A 92 -52.12 -10.17 -36.59
N GLY A 93 -51.12 -9.71 -35.85
CA GLY A 93 -49.97 -9.00 -36.43
C GLY A 93 -48.88 -9.90 -37.00
N GLN A 94 -48.03 -9.30 -37.83
CA GLN A 94 -46.89 -9.94 -38.49
C GLN A 94 -45.97 -10.60 -37.44
N LYS A 95 -45.56 -11.85 -37.71
CA LYS A 95 -44.57 -12.57 -36.90
C LYS A 95 -43.19 -12.22 -37.44
N THR A 96 -42.36 -11.58 -36.62
CA THR A 96 -40.95 -11.37 -36.91
C THR A 96 -40.16 -12.47 -36.22
N VAL A 97 -39.31 -13.16 -36.98
CA VAL A 97 -38.35 -14.14 -36.46
C VAL A 97 -36.99 -13.47 -36.46
N ASP A 98 -36.49 -13.15 -35.28
CA ASP A 98 -35.15 -12.61 -35.08
C ASP A 98 -34.20 -13.79 -34.81
N TYR A 99 -33.01 -13.74 -35.38
CA TYR A 99 -31.95 -14.72 -35.17
C TYR A 99 -30.91 -14.11 -34.23
N VAL A 100 -30.57 -14.83 -33.18
CA VAL A 100 -29.53 -14.44 -32.22
C VAL A 100 -28.43 -15.48 -32.28
N TYR A 101 -27.19 -15.03 -32.46
CA TYR A 101 -26.01 -15.88 -32.55
C TYR A 101 -25.16 -15.79 -31.28
N SER A 102 -24.62 -16.92 -30.85
CA SER A 102 -23.56 -16.97 -29.85
C SER A 102 -22.40 -17.85 -30.32
N LEU A 103 -21.21 -17.58 -29.77
CA LEU A 103 -20.01 -18.34 -30.08
C LEU A 103 -19.19 -18.63 -28.82
N SER A 104 -18.80 -19.90 -28.69
CA SER A 104 -17.79 -20.34 -27.73
C SER A 104 -16.42 -20.42 -28.41
N PHE A 105 -15.39 -19.79 -27.83
CA PHE A 105 -14.05 -19.74 -28.43
C PHE A 105 -12.97 -19.44 -27.39
N ALA A 106 -11.72 -19.74 -27.73
CA ALA A 106 -10.55 -19.51 -26.89
C ALA A 106 -9.54 -18.58 -27.56
N VAL A 107 -8.95 -17.69 -26.76
CA VAL A 107 -7.97 -16.69 -27.19
C VAL A 107 -6.69 -16.84 -26.38
N ALA A 108 -5.58 -17.20 -27.02
CA ALA A 108 -4.24 -17.15 -26.43
C ALA A 108 -3.79 -15.70 -26.28
N LEU A 109 -3.23 -15.37 -25.11
CA LEU A 109 -2.82 -14.01 -24.76
C LEU A 109 -1.30 -13.86 -24.90
N CYS A 110 -0.55 -14.65 -24.15
CA CYS A 110 0.90 -14.58 -24.06
C CYS A 110 1.46 -15.86 -23.44
N GLU A 111 2.78 -15.94 -23.40
CA GLU A 111 3.50 -16.92 -22.57
C GLU A 111 3.14 -16.69 -21.10
N GLY A 112 2.86 -17.79 -20.38
CA GLY A 112 2.58 -17.81 -18.96
C GLY A 112 3.82 -18.05 -18.08
N PRO A 113 3.63 -18.16 -16.77
CA PRO A 113 2.39 -17.86 -16.06
C PRO A 113 2.16 -16.35 -15.92
N ILE A 114 0.90 -15.93 -15.96
CA ILE A 114 0.46 -14.55 -15.70
C ILE A 114 -0.19 -14.44 -14.31
N ASP A 115 -0.17 -13.24 -13.72
CA ASP A 115 -0.82 -12.98 -12.44
C ASP A 115 -2.35 -12.82 -12.60
N GLY A 116 -2.78 -12.27 -13.74
CA GLY A 116 -4.19 -12.13 -14.07
C GLY A 116 -4.43 -11.24 -15.28
N ILE A 117 -5.71 -10.94 -15.50
CA ILE A 117 -6.16 -9.97 -16.51
C ILE A 117 -7.04 -8.91 -15.86
N GLY A 118 -6.97 -7.69 -16.39
CA GLY A 118 -7.82 -6.57 -16.02
C GLY A 118 -8.91 -6.34 -17.06
N ARG A 119 -8.91 -5.14 -17.65
CA ARG A 119 -9.92 -4.74 -18.64
C ARG A 119 -9.84 -5.58 -19.91
N VAL A 120 -11.02 -5.83 -20.49
CA VAL A 120 -11.21 -6.45 -21.81
C VAL A 120 -11.77 -5.38 -22.75
N TRP A 121 -11.30 -5.38 -23.98
CA TRP A 121 -11.82 -4.52 -25.04
C TRP A 121 -12.29 -5.36 -26.21
N ALA A 122 -13.43 -5.01 -26.78
CA ALA A 122 -13.98 -5.56 -28.00
C ALA A 122 -14.04 -4.45 -29.06
N ASP A 123 -13.47 -4.71 -30.25
CA ASP A 123 -13.41 -3.77 -31.38
C ASP A 123 -12.89 -2.37 -30.98
N GLY A 124 -11.91 -2.35 -30.07
CA GLY A 124 -11.26 -1.13 -29.60
C GLY A 124 -11.93 -0.45 -28.40
N GLN A 125 -13.19 -0.78 -28.09
CA GLN A 125 -13.95 -0.19 -26.98
C GLN A 125 -13.94 -1.10 -25.74
N PRO A 126 -13.97 -0.54 -24.51
CA PRO A 126 -14.13 -1.34 -23.30
C PRO A 126 -15.36 -2.23 -23.41
N MET A 127 -15.19 -3.53 -23.16
CA MET A 127 -16.27 -4.51 -23.22
C MET A 127 -16.95 -4.59 -21.86
N ASP A 128 -18.30 -4.56 -21.86
CA ASP A 128 -19.07 -4.91 -20.67
C ASP A 128 -18.98 -6.41 -20.45
N MET A 129 -18.50 -6.80 -19.26
CA MET A 129 -18.34 -8.19 -18.87
C MET A 129 -19.56 -8.73 -18.11
N ALA A 130 -20.58 -7.90 -17.86
CA ALA A 130 -21.81 -8.34 -17.23
C ALA A 130 -22.50 -9.43 -18.07
N GLY A 131 -22.72 -10.59 -17.45
CA GLY A 131 -23.35 -11.74 -18.13
C GLY A 131 -22.42 -12.49 -19.10
N VAL A 132 -21.17 -12.07 -19.25
CA VAL A 132 -20.17 -12.76 -20.09
C VAL A 132 -19.52 -13.87 -19.28
N THR A 133 -19.64 -15.11 -19.75
CA THR A 133 -18.93 -16.25 -19.14
C THR A 133 -17.55 -16.37 -19.75
N MET A 134 -16.53 -15.95 -19.01
CA MET A 134 -15.13 -16.04 -19.41
C MET A 134 -14.32 -16.79 -18.36
N ARG A 135 -13.54 -17.79 -18.79
CA ARG A 135 -12.57 -18.51 -17.94
C ARG A 135 -11.16 -18.11 -18.32
N LEU A 136 -10.34 -17.77 -17.32
CA LEU A 136 -8.92 -17.51 -17.49
C LEU A 136 -8.11 -18.75 -17.12
N HIS A 137 -7.24 -19.18 -18.03
CA HIS A 137 -6.15 -20.11 -17.78
C HIS A 137 -4.85 -19.32 -17.73
N ARG A 138 -4.14 -19.40 -16.60
CA ARG A 138 -2.99 -18.51 -16.31
C ARG A 138 -1.71 -18.90 -17.06
N GLY A 139 -1.69 -20.05 -17.75
CA GLY A 139 -0.51 -20.53 -18.45
C GLY A 139 0.53 -21.15 -17.52
N THR A 140 0.11 -21.74 -16.40
CA THR A 140 1.01 -22.53 -15.56
C THR A 140 1.31 -23.88 -16.20
N GLU A 141 2.43 -24.50 -15.82
CA GLU A 141 2.83 -25.81 -16.34
C GLU A 141 1.94 -26.96 -15.83
N ASP A 142 1.24 -26.75 -14.72
CA ASP A 142 0.32 -27.71 -14.10
C ASP A 142 -1.14 -27.53 -14.53
N GLN A 143 -1.45 -26.54 -15.39
CA GLN A 143 -2.83 -26.31 -15.82
C GLN A 143 -3.40 -27.51 -16.59
N THR A 144 -4.71 -27.73 -16.42
CA THR A 144 -5.49 -28.80 -17.07
C THR A 144 -6.22 -28.27 -18.31
N PRO A 145 -6.70 -29.15 -19.20
CA PRO A 145 -7.57 -28.74 -20.31
C PRO A 145 -8.82 -27.97 -19.83
N ASP A 146 -9.31 -27.03 -20.64
CA ASP A 146 -10.56 -26.33 -20.34
C ASP A 146 -11.76 -27.31 -20.45
N PRO A 147 -12.65 -27.35 -19.44
CA PRO A 147 -13.80 -28.26 -19.44
C PRO A 147 -14.75 -28.10 -20.64
N LEU A 148 -14.94 -26.89 -21.18
CA LEU A 148 -15.82 -26.69 -22.34
C LEU A 148 -15.17 -27.23 -23.62
N ILE A 149 -13.89 -26.93 -23.80
CA ILE A 149 -13.14 -27.45 -24.96
C ILE A 149 -13.11 -28.98 -24.92
N GLU A 150 -12.86 -29.56 -23.75
CA GLU A 150 -12.87 -31.01 -23.55
C GLU A 150 -14.26 -31.62 -23.79
N ALA A 151 -15.34 -30.97 -23.33
CA ALA A 151 -16.70 -31.43 -23.58
C ALA A 151 -17.08 -31.43 -25.07
N VAL A 152 -16.57 -30.47 -25.85
CA VAL A 152 -16.87 -30.35 -27.28
C VAL A 152 -15.98 -31.27 -28.13
N GLU A 153 -14.67 -31.32 -27.86
CA GLU A 153 -13.68 -32.02 -28.69
C GLU A 153 -13.33 -33.43 -28.19
N GLY A 154 -13.68 -33.75 -26.94
CA GLY A 154 -13.29 -34.99 -26.27
C GLY A 154 -11.86 -34.95 -25.72
N ARG A 155 -10.83 -34.99 -26.58
CA ARG A 155 -9.42 -34.85 -26.15
C ARG A 155 -8.93 -33.43 -26.41
N ALA A 156 -8.88 -32.60 -25.37
CA ALA A 156 -8.46 -31.21 -25.47
C ALA A 156 -7.00 -31.00 -24.99
N PRO A 157 -6.21 -30.14 -25.65
CA PRO A 157 -4.92 -29.72 -25.13
C PRO A 157 -5.07 -28.82 -23.90
N ALA A 158 -4.11 -28.91 -22.97
CA ALA A 158 -4.06 -28.05 -21.78
C ALA A 158 -3.34 -26.71 -22.03
N TYR A 159 -2.75 -26.51 -23.22
CA TYR A 159 -1.98 -25.31 -23.59
C TYR A 159 -0.98 -24.84 -22.52
N ARG A 160 -0.30 -25.77 -21.83
CA ARG A 160 0.65 -25.48 -20.75
C ARG A 160 1.72 -24.48 -21.20
N GLY A 161 2.06 -23.55 -20.31
CA GLY A 161 2.98 -22.45 -20.61
C GLY A 161 2.36 -21.30 -21.43
N THR A 162 1.08 -21.41 -21.82
CA THR A 162 0.34 -20.34 -22.52
C THR A 162 -0.83 -19.87 -21.69
N ALA A 163 -0.88 -18.56 -21.40
CA ALA A 163 -2.05 -17.94 -20.81
C ALA A 163 -3.11 -17.73 -21.89
N TYR A 164 -4.33 -18.19 -21.64
CA TYR A 164 -5.44 -18.08 -22.58
C TYR A 164 -6.77 -17.89 -21.85
N VAL A 165 -7.74 -17.32 -22.56
CA VAL A 165 -9.12 -17.18 -22.06
C VAL A 165 -10.08 -17.97 -22.92
N VAL A 166 -11.13 -18.49 -22.30
CA VAL A 166 -12.24 -19.18 -22.99
C VAL A 166 -13.51 -18.38 -22.75
N PHE A 167 -14.18 -17.98 -23.82
CA PHE A 167 -15.53 -17.42 -23.78
C PHE A 167 -16.52 -18.55 -24.05
N GLU A 168 -17.55 -18.63 -23.21
CA GLU A 168 -18.66 -19.56 -23.37
C GLU A 168 -19.91 -18.81 -23.80
N ASP A 169 -20.45 -19.21 -24.95
CA ASP A 169 -21.67 -18.71 -25.57
C ASP A 169 -21.78 -17.18 -25.59
N LEU A 170 -20.69 -16.50 -26.00
CA LEU A 170 -20.66 -15.05 -26.10
C LEU A 170 -21.72 -14.57 -27.12
N PRO A 171 -22.70 -13.74 -26.73
CA PRO A 171 -23.67 -13.15 -27.67
C PRO A 171 -22.96 -12.22 -28.67
N LEU A 172 -23.37 -12.29 -29.95
CA LEU A 172 -22.72 -11.56 -31.04
C LEU A 172 -23.56 -10.41 -31.62
N ASP A 173 -24.77 -10.21 -31.12
CA ASP A 173 -25.70 -9.17 -31.55
C ASP A 173 -25.08 -7.76 -31.44
N ALA A 174 -24.42 -7.48 -30.32
CA ALA A 174 -23.71 -6.22 -30.08
C ALA A 174 -22.51 -5.99 -31.02
N TYR A 175 -22.04 -7.04 -31.69
CA TYR A 175 -20.85 -7.03 -32.54
C TYR A 175 -21.18 -7.23 -34.03
N GLY A 176 -22.45 -7.11 -34.41
CA GLY A 176 -22.90 -7.29 -35.79
C GLY A 176 -22.81 -8.74 -36.27
N ASP A 177 -23.14 -9.69 -35.39
CA ASP A 177 -23.18 -11.14 -35.63
C ASP A 177 -21.85 -11.72 -36.11
N ARG A 178 -20.73 -11.11 -35.69
CA ARG A 178 -19.38 -11.61 -35.92
C ARG A 178 -18.58 -11.68 -34.62
N PRO A 179 -17.54 -12.53 -34.56
CA PRO A 179 -16.58 -12.47 -33.47
C PRO A 179 -15.94 -11.07 -33.38
N PRO A 180 -15.93 -10.43 -32.19
CA PRO A 180 -15.25 -9.15 -32.00
C PRO A 180 -13.72 -9.34 -31.97
N GLN A 181 -12.98 -8.28 -32.28
CA GLN A 181 -11.55 -8.24 -32.03
C GLN A 181 -11.28 -7.95 -30.57
N LEU A 182 -10.65 -8.89 -29.87
CA LEU A 182 -10.43 -8.80 -28.43
C LEU A 182 -9.01 -8.37 -28.08
N ALA A 183 -8.92 -7.45 -27.13
CA ALA A 183 -7.69 -7.09 -26.46
C ALA A 183 -7.86 -7.19 -24.95
N PHE A 184 -6.78 -7.55 -24.25
CA PHE A 184 -6.79 -7.85 -22.84
C PHE A 184 -5.70 -7.06 -22.14
N GLU A 185 -6.01 -6.54 -20.96
CA GLU A 185 -5.02 -6.01 -20.06
C GLU A 185 -4.41 -7.16 -19.27
N VAL A 186 -3.18 -7.54 -19.56
CA VAL A 186 -2.50 -8.67 -18.92
C VAL A 186 -1.56 -8.15 -17.85
N PHE A 187 -1.59 -8.79 -16.68
CA PHE A 187 -0.65 -8.58 -15.57
C PHE A 187 0.31 -9.77 -15.51
N ARG A 188 1.61 -9.52 -15.70
CA ARG A 188 2.65 -10.54 -15.53
C ARG A 188 3.89 -9.93 -14.90
N ARG A 189 4.15 -10.24 -13.64
CA ARG A 189 5.39 -9.84 -12.97
C ARG A 189 6.59 -10.60 -13.52
N PRO A 190 7.78 -9.98 -13.57
CA PRO A 190 9.01 -10.71 -13.86
C PRO A 190 9.22 -11.81 -12.83
N GLN A 191 9.55 -13.02 -13.26
CA GLN A 191 9.95 -14.08 -12.34
C GLN A 191 11.46 -14.05 -12.12
N GLY A 192 11.88 -14.15 -10.86
CA GLY A 192 13.28 -14.19 -10.46
C GLY A 192 13.61 -15.47 -9.69
N ALA A 193 14.90 -15.74 -9.49
CA ALA A 193 15.37 -16.91 -8.73
C ALA A 193 15.01 -16.87 -7.22
N ALA A 194 14.60 -15.69 -6.71
CA ALA A 194 14.24 -15.49 -5.31
C ALA A 194 12.87 -14.81 -5.19
N PRO A 195 12.12 -15.04 -4.10
CA PRO A 195 10.86 -14.36 -3.81
C PRO A 195 11.03 -12.84 -3.81
N GLN A 196 10.16 -12.14 -4.53
CA GLN A 196 10.13 -10.68 -4.61
C GLN A 196 9.19 -10.08 -3.56
N LEU A 197 9.03 -8.75 -3.56
CA LEU A 197 8.13 -8.05 -2.64
C LEU A 197 6.73 -8.68 -2.58
N GLU A 198 6.11 -8.90 -3.73
CA GLU A 198 4.76 -9.44 -3.89
C GLU A 198 4.62 -10.84 -3.25
N ASP A 199 5.71 -11.62 -3.25
CA ASP A 199 5.77 -12.96 -2.66
C ASP A 199 6.02 -12.95 -1.15
N ARG A 200 6.31 -11.79 -0.56
CA ARG A 200 6.63 -11.62 0.87
C ARG A 200 5.58 -10.80 1.61
N LEU A 201 4.75 -10.05 0.89
CA LEU A 201 3.74 -9.18 1.48
C LEU A 201 2.60 -10.01 2.08
N GLU A 202 2.47 -9.95 3.40
CA GLU A 202 1.43 -10.68 4.14
C GLU A 202 0.37 -9.75 4.77
N GLY A 203 0.61 -8.44 4.83
CA GLY A 203 -0.38 -7.50 5.33
C GLY A 203 -0.20 -6.07 4.83
N VAL A 204 -1.31 -5.33 4.77
CA VAL A 204 -1.38 -3.94 4.32
C VAL A 204 -2.32 -3.12 5.21
N CYS A 205 -2.06 -1.82 5.29
CA CYS A 205 -3.05 -0.84 5.78
C CYS A 205 -3.93 -0.39 4.62
N LEU A 206 -5.25 -0.54 4.76
CA LEU A 206 -6.22 -0.12 3.76
C LEU A 206 -6.71 1.29 4.06
N ILE A 207 -6.35 2.22 3.18
CA ILE A 207 -6.69 3.65 3.22
C ILE A 207 -7.77 3.96 2.15
N PRO A 208 -8.36 5.18 2.05
CA PRO A 208 -7.94 6.45 2.64
C PRO A 208 -8.28 6.63 4.12
N GLY A 209 -9.16 5.80 4.69
CA GLY A 209 -9.73 6.00 6.03
C GLY A 209 -10.65 7.22 6.19
N ALA A 210 -10.67 8.11 5.19
CA ALA A 210 -11.55 9.26 5.05
C ALA A 210 -12.20 9.23 3.64
N GLY A 211 -13.52 9.23 3.61
CA GLY A 211 -14.42 9.23 2.48
C GLY A 211 -15.75 8.62 2.90
N GLU A 212 -16.84 9.39 2.88
CA GLU A 212 -18.11 9.01 3.51
C GLU A 212 -18.67 7.64 3.06
N PHE A 213 -18.39 7.25 1.81
CA PHE A 213 -18.82 5.98 1.21
C PHE A 213 -17.68 5.25 0.48
N CYS A 214 -16.41 5.60 0.72
CA CYS A 214 -15.28 5.02 -0.01
C CYS A 214 -15.09 3.52 0.23
N LEU A 215 -15.59 3.01 1.36
CA LEU A 215 -15.54 1.60 1.74
C LEU A 215 -16.79 0.81 1.31
N ALA A 216 -17.78 1.45 0.69
CA ALA A 216 -19.02 0.78 0.30
C ALA A 216 -18.79 -0.15 -0.90
N THR A 217 -19.35 -1.35 -0.81
CA THR A 217 -19.24 -2.42 -1.83
C THR A 217 -20.46 -2.48 -2.75
N GLU A 218 -21.43 -1.60 -2.53
CA GLU A 218 -22.56 -1.36 -3.43
C GLU A 218 -22.52 0.08 -3.98
N PRO A 219 -23.06 0.32 -5.19
CA PRO A 219 -23.09 1.65 -5.78
C PRO A 219 -23.87 2.64 -4.90
N VAL A 220 -23.22 3.74 -4.50
CA VAL A 220 -23.84 4.86 -3.81
C VAL A 220 -23.94 6.04 -4.76
N MET A 221 -25.14 6.56 -4.93
CA MET A 221 -25.47 7.65 -5.82
C MET A 221 -25.85 8.89 -5.02
N ARG A 222 -25.19 10.01 -5.28
CA ARG A 222 -25.58 11.33 -4.77
C ARG A 222 -26.54 12.00 -5.74
N ARG A 223 -27.67 12.49 -5.23
CA ARG A 223 -28.62 13.29 -6.01
C ARG A 223 -28.14 14.74 -6.07
N GLU A 224 -28.13 15.31 -7.26
CA GLU A 224 -27.84 16.71 -7.53
C GLU A 224 -29.09 17.36 -8.12
N GLY A 225 -29.89 18.02 -7.28
CA GLY A 225 -31.20 18.53 -7.69
C GLY A 225 -32.21 17.40 -7.97
N LEU A 226 -33.19 17.67 -8.84
CA LEU A 226 -34.32 16.75 -9.07
C LEU A 226 -34.02 15.65 -10.10
N THR A 227 -33.06 15.88 -11.02
CA THR A 227 -32.90 15.05 -12.22
C THR A 227 -31.51 14.46 -12.42
N LYS A 228 -30.49 14.96 -11.71
CA LYS A 228 -29.11 14.50 -11.86
C LYS A 228 -28.71 13.62 -10.68
N SER A 229 -27.98 12.56 -10.97
CA SER A 229 -27.35 11.70 -9.98
C SER A 229 -25.91 11.43 -10.37
N THR A 230 -25.01 11.47 -9.39
CA THR A 230 -23.57 11.26 -9.58
C THR A 230 -23.09 10.16 -8.65
N PRO A 231 -22.29 9.19 -9.12
CA PRO A 231 -21.75 8.14 -8.26
C PRO A 231 -20.77 8.72 -7.23
N GLU A 232 -20.77 8.16 -6.03
CA GLU A 232 -19.83 8.48 -4.95
C GLU A 232 -18.67 7.49 -4.86
N ASN A 233 -18.83 6.27 -5.38
CA ASN A 233 -17.86 5.17 -5.25
C ASN A 233 -17.81 4.25 -6.49
N VAL A 234 -18.20 4.74 -7.66
CA VAL A 234 -18.12 3.99 -8.93
C VAL A 234 -17.45 4.87 -9.97
N HIS A 235 -16.13 4.71 -10.12
CA HIS A 235 -15.34 5.55 -11.02
C HIS A 235 -14.61 4.77 -12.12
N LEU A 236 -14.79 3.45 -12.16
CA LEU A 236 -14.33 2.61 -13.26
C LEU A 236 -15.42 2.41 -14.30
N THR A 237 -15.02 2.30 -15.57
CA THR A 237 -15.92 2.09 -16.72
C THR A 237 -16.74 0.80 -16.63
N ALA A 238 -16.26 -0.19 -15.86
CA ALA A 238 -16.92 -1.49 -15.69
C ALA A 238 -18.09 -1.49 -14.69
N GLY A 239 -18.44 -0.34 -14.09
CA GLY A 239 -19.58 -0.22 -13.16
C GLY A 239 -19.39 -0.88 -11.78
N GLN A 240 -18.28 -1.58 -11.56
CA GLN A 240 -17.86 -2.11 -10.26
C GLN A 240 -17.56 -0.96 -9.29
N THR A 241 -17.92 -1.11 -8.02
CA THR A 241 -17.53 -0.16 -6.97
C THR A 241 -16.03 -0.11 -6.78
N ASP A 242 -15.52 1.06 -6.45
CA ASP A 242 -14.12 1.35 -6.25
C ASP A 242 -13.45 0.36 -5.29
N MET A 243 -14.08 0.11 -4.14
CA MET A 243 -13.58 -0.80 -3.11
C MET A 243 -13.42 -2.24 -3.62
N GLU A 244 -14.44 -2.81 -4.25
CA GLU A 244 -14.39 -4.17 -4.81
C GLU A 244 -13.29 -4.30 -5.88
N ALA A 245 -13.21 -3.32 -6.79
CA ALA A 245 -12.17 -3.32 -7.82
C ALA A 245 -10.76 -3.18 -7.25
N SER A 246 -10.58 -2.38 -6.20
CA SER A 246 -9.30 -2.23 -5.51
C SER A 246 -8.90 -3.51 -4.78
N LEU A 247 -9.84 -4.17 -4.09
CA LEU A 247 -9.56 -5.45 -3.42
C LEU A 247 -9.21 -6.56 -4.41
N ASP A 248 -9.86 -6.61 -5.58
CA ASP A 248 -9.50 -7.58 -6.62
C ASP A 248 -8.06 -7.35 -7.12
N GLN A 249 -7.67 -6.08 -7.28
CA GLN A 249 -6.29 -5.72 -7.62
C GLN A 249 -5.29 -6.11 -6.52
N LEU A 250 -5.65 -5.89 -5.26
CA LEU A 250 -4.83 -6.27 -4.11
C LEU A 250 -4.59 -7.78 -4.07
N MET A 251 -5.65 -8.57 -4.19
CA MET A 251 -5.57 -10.03 -4.18
C MET A 251 -4.77 -10.58 -5.37
N ALA A 252 -4.82 -9.91 -6.52
CA ALA A 252 -4.01 -10.27 -7.68
C ALA A 252 -2.51 -9.96 -7.48
N GLN A 253 -2.18 -8.85 -6.81
CA GLN A 253 -0.79 -8.39 -6.64
C GLN A 253 -0.09 -8.97 -5.41
N ALA A 254 -0.84 -9.30 -4.36
CA ALA A 254 -0.33 -9.82 -3.10
C ALA A 254 -0.89 -11.23 -2.82
N PRO A 255 -0.44 -12.28 -3.53
CA PRO A 255 -1.03 -13.62 -3.44
C PRO A 255 -0.83 -14.31 -2.08
N ARG A 256 0.04 -13.77 -1.21
CA ARG A 256 0.26 -14.26 0.16
C ARG A 256 -0.33 -13.35 1.23
N LEU A 257 -1.18 -12.40 0.84
CA LEU A 257 -1.83 -11.51 1.80
C LEU A 257 -2.68 -12.32 2.77
N LYS A 258 -2.46 -12.10 4.06
CA LYS A 258 -3.19 -12.75 5.16
C LYS A 258 -4.09 -11.77 5.89
N ARG A 259 -3.67 -10.50 6.00
CA ARG A 259 -4.32 -9.53 6.87
C ARG A 259 -4.42 -8.12 6.29
N VAL A 260 -5.44 -7.41 6.72
CA VAL A 260 -5.67 -5.99 6.40
C VAL A 260 -5.97 -5.23 7.69
N SER A 261 -5.23 -4.13 7.88
CA SER A 261 -5.55 -3.12 8.88
C SER A 261 -6.46 -2.06 8.24
N LEU A 262 -7.75 -2.11 8.56
CA LEU A 262 -8.78 -1.26 7.94
C LEU A 262 -8.82 0.09 8.66
N VAL A 263 -8.25 1.12 8.02
CA VAL A 263 -8.20 2.47 8.59
C VAL A 263 -9.58 3.12 8.50
N VAL A 264 -10.08 3.65 9.62
CA VAL A 264 -11.37 4.35 9.67
C VAL A 264 -11.27 5.58 10.56
N GLY A 265 -11.39 6.77 9.97
CA GLY A 265 -11.03 8.01 10.63
C GLY A 265 -12.17 8.85 11.21
N TRP A 266 -11.96 9.38 12.40
CA TRP A 266 -12.70 10.50 13.00
C TRP A 266 -11.80 11.74 13.05
N PHE A 267 -12.35 12.88 13.45
CA PHE A 267 -11.67 14.17 13.44
C PHE A 267 -11.49 14.74 14.84
N GLY A 268 -10.25 15.05 15.20
CA GLY A 268 -9.87 15.90 16.33
C GLY A 268 -9.81 17.36 15.89
N ASP A 269 -10.24 18.29 16.74
CA ASP A 269 -10.41 19.71 16.40
C ASP A 269 -9.48 20.67 17.15
N ASP A 270 -8.60 20.16 18.02
CA ASP A 270 -7.62 20.94 18.77
C ASP A 270 -6.41 20.07 19.16
N VAL A 271 -5.21 20.67 19.22
CA VAL A 271 -3.99 20.00 19.70
C VAL A 271 -3.83 20.08 21.22
N ARG A 272 -4.56 20.98 21.89
CA ARG A 272 -4.56 21.08 23.35
C ARG A 272 -5.47 20.00 23.91
N MET A 273 -4.89 19.06 24.62
CA MET A 273 -5.53 17.82 25.06
C MET A 273 -6.89 18.02 25.75
N GLY A 274 -7.00 18.96 26.70
CA GLY A 274 -8.26 19.25 27.40
C GLY A 274 -9.37 19.85 26.53
N HIS A 275 -9.02 20.45 25.39
CA HIS A 275 -9.94 21.12 24.47
C HIS A 275 -10.33 20.27 23.26
N CYS A 276 -9.50 19.30 22.89
CA CYS A 276 -9.74 18.42 21.76
C CYS A 276 -11.04 17.62 21.93
N ARG A 277 -11.84 17.55 20.87
CA ARG A 277 -13.01 16.68 20.74
C ARG A 277 -12.83 15.81 19.51
N ILE A 278 -13.08 14.52 19.65
CA ILE A 278 -12.94 13.54 18.57
C ILE A 278 -14.33 13.12 18.10
N ARG A 279 -14.66 13.40 16.83
CA ARG A 279 -16.03 13.28 16.27
C ARG A 279 -16.00 12.75 14.84
N PRO A 280 -17.02 11.98 14.40
CA PRO A 280 -17.16 11.68 12.99
C PRO A 280 -17.53 12.94 12.20
N GLY A 281 -17.01 13.05 10.98
CA GLY A 281 -17.13 14.25 10.15
C GLY A 281 -17.79 14.00 8.80
N VAL A 282 -18.38 15.05 8.22
CA VAL A 282 -18.96 15.06 6.88
C VAL A 282 -18.39 16.20 6.05
N GLU A 283 -18.31 16.01 4.74
CA GLU A 283 -17.75 16.99 3.80
C GLU A 283 -18.68 18.19 3.59
N ARG A 284 -19.99 17.94 3.69
CA ARG A 284 -21.04 18.93 3.47
C ARG A 284 -22.33 18.55 4.19
N ARG A 285 -23.13 19.57 4.53
CA ARG A 285 -24.41 19.41 5.24
C ARG A 285 -25.53 18.86 4.35
N ASP A 286 -25.52 19.20 3.07
CA ASP A 286 -26.52 18.73 2.10
C ASP A 286 -25.87 17.81 1.06
N LYS A 287 -26.11 16.51 1.21
CA LYS A 287 -25.59 15.44 0.33
C LYS A 287 -26.56 14.25 0.39
N PRO A 288 -27.72 14.34 -0.29
CA PRO A 288 -28.68 13.25 -0.32
C PRO A 288 -28.12 12.10 -1.15
N THR A 289 -28.01 10.93 -0.53
CA THR A 289 -27.45 9.72 -1.15
C THR A 289 -28.45 8.56 -1.12
N GLN A 290 -28.32 7.65 -2.09
CA GLN A 290 -29.12 6.43 -2.20
C GLN A 290 -28.25 5.26 -2.72
N PRO A 291 -28.54 4.01 -2.36
CA PRO A 291 -29.54 3.61 -1.36
C PRO A 291 -29.08 3.91 0.08
N LEU A 292 -27.77 4.10 0.28
CA LEU A 292 -27.19 4.38 1.58
C LEU A 292 -27.36 5.84 2.00
N VAL A 293 -27.73 6.04 3.27
CA VAL A 293 -27.73 7.34 3.94
C VAL A 293 -26.60 7.33 4.96
N TRP A 294 -25.82 8.40 5.01
CA TRP A 294 -24.69 8.50 5.93
C TRP A 294 -25.14 8.52 7.40
N GLY A 295 -24.48 7.72 8.22
CA GLY A 295 -24.60 7.75 9.68
C GLY A 295 -23.43 7.01 10.35
N VAL A 296 -23.00 7.53 11.50
CA VAL A 296 -21.88 6.98 12.28
C VAL A 296 -22.15 7.14 13.77
N ALA A 297 -22.05 6.05 14.53
CA ALA A 297 -22.19 6.08 16.00
C ALA A 297 -23.49 6.76 16.48
N GLY A 298 -24.59 6.53 15.75
CA GLY A 298 -25.91 7.10 16.00
C GLY A 298 -26.09 8.55 15.54
N LEU A 299 -25.07 9.18 14.96
CA LEU A 299 -25.17 10.53 14.40
C LEU A 299 -25.70 10.51 12.97
N THR A 300 -26.47 11.54 12.66
CA THR A 300 -26.86 11.90 11.30
C THR A 300 -25.93 12.98 10.75
N ARG A 301 -25.97 13.21 9.43
CA ARG A 301 -25.21 14.28 8.75
C ARG A 301 -25.44 15.67 9.36
N ALA A 302 -26.63 15.93 9.90
CA ALA A 302 -26.97 17.22 10.50
C ALA A 302 -26.15 17.51 11.76
N ASP A 303 -25.84 16.47 12.54
CA ASP A 303 -25.21 16.59 13.87
C ASP A 303 -23.69 16.32 13.82
N ALA A 304 -23.18 15.81 12.70
CA ALA A 304 -21.78 15.48 12.51
C ALA A 304 -20.87 16.72 12.53
N HIS A 305 -19.57 16.52 12.76
CA HIS A 305 -18.57 17.56 12.54
C HIS A 305 -18.55 17.96 11.06
N LEU A 306 -18.59 19.26 10.74
CA LEU A 306 -18.45 19.71 9.36
C LEU A 306 -16.96 19.95 9.12
N ILE A 307 -16.39 19.18 8.21
CA ILE A 307 -14.97 19.26 7.88
C ILE A 307 -14.65 20.66 7.34
N SER A 308 -13.52 21.21 7.80
CA SER A 308 -13.04 22.51 7.36
C SER A 308 -12.78 22.55 5.85
N ARG A 309 -12.70 23.76 5.30
CA ARG A 309 -12.46 23.99 3.87
C ARG A 309 -11.05 24.53 3.64
N VAL A 310 -10.47 24.13 2.51
CA VAL A 310 -9.18 24.62 2.01
C VAL A 310 -9.31 25.04 0.55
N ASP A 311 -8.51 26.02 0.17
CA ASP A 311 -8.30 26.40 -1.24
C ASP A 311 -7.75 25.18 -2.00
N ASP A 312 -8.32 24.90 -3.17
CA ASP A 312 -7.91 23.78 -4.01
C ASP A 312 -6.77 24.08 -4.96
N GLY A 313 -6.21 25.30 -4.91
CA GLY A 313 -5.12 25.74 -5.77
C GLY A 313 -5.53 25.94 -7.22
N GLU A 314 -6.81 25.71 -7.56
CA GLU A 314 -7.40 25.89 -8.90
C GLU A 314 -8.54 26.93 -8.87
N GLY A 315 -8.66 27.70 -7.79
CA GLY A 315 -9.58 28.83 -7.65
C GLY A 315 -10.94 28.48 -7.00
N GLY A 316 -11.07 27.32 -6.38
CA GLY A 316 -12.23 26.88 -5.59
C GLY A 316 -11.88 26.49 -4.15
N GLU A 317 -12.91 26.21 -3.35
CA GLU A 317 -12.76 25.69 -1.98
C GLU A 317 -13.37 24.30 -1.86
N GLY A 318 -12.59 23.35 -1.32
CA GLY A 318 -13.02 21.97 -1.06
C GLY A 318 -12.90 21.58 0.40
N PRO A 319 -13.47 20.45 0.81
CA PRO A 319 -13.25 19.92 2.16
C PRO A 319 -11.76 19.54 2.33
N ALA A 320 -11.19 19.82 3.50
CA ALA A 320 -9.79 19.53 3.83
C ALA A 320 -9.50 18.02 3.90
N TYR A 321 -10.53 17.22 4.16
CA TYR A 321 -10.49 15.76 4.23
C TYR A 321 -11.76 15.17 3.61
N GLY A 322 -11.73 13.89 3.23
CA GLY A 322 -12.97 13.13 3.03
C GLY A 322 -13.72 12.93 4.35
N GLY A 323 -15.04 12.71 4.31
CA GLY A 323 -15.84 12.47 5.52
C GLY A 323 -15.53 11.14 6.21
N THR A 324 -15.92 10.94 7.47
CA THR A 324 -15.79 9.63 8.13
C THR A 324 -16.61 8.59 7.33
N PRO A 325 -16.03 7.41 6.99
CA PRO A 325 -16.79 6.35 6.35
C PRO A 325 -18.02 5.96 7.17
N SER A 326 -19.18 5.84 6.51
CA SER A 326 -20.44 5.46 7.18
C SER A 326 -20.32 4.08 7.85
N ASP A 327 -21.03 3.86 8.96
CA ASP A 327 -21.00 2.58 9.67
C ASP A 327 -21.37 1.42 8.72
N GLN A 328 -22.34 1.64 7.83
CA GLN A 328 -22.75 0.63 6.85
C GLN A 328 -21.65 0.29 5.84
N SER A 329 -20.90 1.28 5.34
CA SER A 329 -19.76 1.04 4.45
C SER A 329 -18.61 0.30 5.14
N VAL A 330 -18.35 0.58 6.42
CA VAL A 330 -17.33 -0.16 7.19
C VAL A 330 -17.74 -1.62 7.37
N ARG A 331 -19.02 -1.89 7.72
CA ARG A 331 -19.55 -3.26 7.82
C ARG A 331 -19.44 -4.02 6.49
N GLN A 332 -19.76 -3.35 5.37
CA GLN A 332 -19.56 -3.91 4.02
C GLN A 332 -18.10 -4.27 3.75
N ALA A 333 -17.16 -3.37 4.03
CA ALA A 333 -15.73 -3.62 3.84
C ALA A 333 -15.21 -4.79 4.69
N ILE A 334 -15.60 -4.89 5.97
CA ILE A 334 -15.23 -6.03 6.82
C ILE A 334 -15.69 -7.33 6.16
N ARG A 335 -16.97 -7.42 5.76
CA ARG A 335 -17.52 -8.62 5.11
C ARG A 335 -16.80 -8.96 3.81
N ALA A 336 -16.51 -7.97 2.97
CA ALA A 336 -15.80 -8.17 1.69
C ALA A 336 -14.36 -8.67 1.89
N LEU A 337 -13.67 -8.20 2.93
CA LEU A 337 -12.36 -8.69 3.32
C LEU A 337 -12.42 -10.13 3.87
N LYS A 338 -13.37 -10.41 4.78
CA LYS A 338 -13.57 -11.76 5.33
C LYS A 338 -13.96 -12.78 4.24
N ALA A 339 -14.79 -12.38 3.27
CA ALA A 339 -15.17 -13.23 2.14
C ALA A 339 -13.97 -13.62 1.25
N ARG A 340 -12.92 -12.80 1.25
CA ARG A 340 -11.63 -13.07 0.57
C ARG A 340 -10.66 -13.87 1.44
N GLY A 341 -11.06 -14.30 2.64
CA GLY A 341 -10.24 -15.09 3.56
C GLY A 341 -9.22 -14.29 4.36
N LEU A 342 -9.34 -12.95 4.40
CA LEU A 342 -8.39 -12.08 5.08
C LEU A 342 -8.76 -11.89 6.56
N GLU A 343 -7.73 -11.77 7.41
CA GLU A 343 -7.86 -11.23 8.76
C GLU A 343 -8.08 -9.72 8.71
N VAL A 344 -9.00 -9.20 9.52
CA VAL A 344 -9.35 -7.77 9.55
C VAL A 344 -9.06 -7.21 10.93
N THR A 345 -8.11 -6.27 11.00
CA THR A 345 -7.89 -5.45 12.18
C THR A 345 -8.55 -4.09 11.96
N LEU A 346 -9.54 -3.72 12.77
CA LEU A 346 -10.06 -2.37 12.74
C LEU A 346 -9.02 -1.41 13.28
N TYR A 347 -8.75 -0.38 12.49
CA TYR A 347 -7.80 0.66 12.80
C TYR A 347 -8.51 2.02 12.88
N PRO A 348 -9.14 2.35 14.02
CA PRO A 348 -9.65 3.69 14.30
C PRO A 348 -8.54 4.73 14.25
N PHE A 349 -8.71 5.76 13.42
CA PHE A 349 -7.71 6.78 13.16
C PHE A 349 -8.24 8.18 13.54
N VAL A 350 -7.36 9.10 13.92
CA VAL A 350 -7.73 10.49 14.23
C VAL A 350 -7.03 11.43 13.26
N PHE A 351 -7.80 12.03 12.36
CA PHE A 351 -7.36 13.15 11.53
C PHE A 351 -7.50 14.46 12.32
N MET A 352 -6.56 15.39 12.18
CA MET A 352 -6.64 16.69 12.87
C MET A 352 -7.22 17.76 11.96
N ASP A 353 -8.50 18.05 12.13
CA ASP A 353 -9.22 19.12 11.43
C ASP A 353 -9.18 20.42 12.24
N CYS A 354 -7.97 20.96 12.39
CA CYS A 354 -7.69 22.20 13.11
C CYS A 354 -6.58 22.99 12.40
N ALA A 355 -6.27 24.19 12.91
CA ALA A 355 -5.25 25.06 12.32
C ALA A 355 -3.92 24.32 12.09
N GLY A 356 -3.44 24.33 10.84
CA GLY A 356 -2.20 23.68 10.42
C GLY A 356 -2.32 22.19 10.09
N TYR A 357 -3.48 21.55 10.28
CA TYR A 357 -3.68 20.12 9.98
C TYR A 357 -2.55 19.21 10.49
N PRO A 358 -2.19 19.33 11.78
CA PRO A 358 -1.03 18.65 12.35
C PRO A 358 -1.24 17.14 12.43
N TRP A 359 -0.15 16.41 12.64
CA TRP A 359 -0.25 14.99 12.98
C TRP A 359 -0.87 14.80 14.39
N ARG A 360 -1.65 13.73 14.58
CA ARG A 360 -2.36 13.46 15.86
C ARG A 360 -1.43 13.29 17.06
N GLY A 361 -0.18 12.88 16.84
CA GLY A 361 0.84 12.83 17.89
C GLY A 361 1.21 14.20 18.47
N ARG A 362 0.73 15.30 17.88
CA ARG A 362 0.83 16.67 18.43
C ARG A 362 -0.25 17.00 19.46
N ILE A 363 -1.25 16.14 19.69
CA ILE A 363 -2.17 16.33 20.81
C ILE A 363 -1.37 16.17 22.12
N THR A 364 -1.20 17.26 22.85
CA THR A 364 -0.33 17.32 24.04
C THR A 364 -1.01 18.05 25.18
N GLY A 365 -0.65 17.67 26.40
CA GLY A 365 -1.10 18.33 27.63
C GLY A 365 0.02 19.15 28.26
N THR A 366 -0.27 19.78 29.40
CA THR A 366 0.73 20.44 30.24
C THR A 366 1.16 19.50 31.37
N ASP A 367 2.46 19.24 31.48
CA ASP A 367 3.01 18.44 32.59
C ASP A 367 2.65 19.06 33.96
N GLY A 368 2.39 18.21 34.95
CA GLY A 368 2.12 18.60 36.33
C GLY A 368 0.66 18.40 36.76
N ALA A 369 0.17 19.27 37.65
CA ALA A 369 -1.10 19.04 38.35
C ALA A 369 -2.35 18.98 37.44
N GLY A 370 -2.31 19.61 36.26
CA GLY A 370 -3.42 19.62 35.29
C GLY A 370 -3.46 18.39 34.37
N ALA A 371 -2.34 17.67 34.22
CA ALA A 371 -2.17 16.61 33.23
C ALA A 371 -3.26 15.53 33.33
N THR A 372 -3.54 15.02 34.53
CA THR A 372 -4.53 13.96 34.75
C THR A 372 -5.92 14.38 34.28
N ALA A 373 -6.31 15.64 34.50
CA ALA A 373 -7.61 16.17 34.09
C ALA A 373 -7.70 16.37 32.57
N GLU A 374 -6.64 16.91 31.95
CA GLU A 374 -6.56 17.07 30.50
C GLU A 374 -6.62 15.71 29.77
N VAL A 375 -5.86 14.73 30.27
CA VAL A 375 -5.88 13.35 29.78
C VAL A 375 -7.29 12.76 29.90
N ALA A 376 -7.92 12.87 31.07
CA ALA A 376 -9.27 12.37 31.27
C ALA A 376 -10.29 13.03 30.31
N ALA A 377 -10.12 14.32 30.00
CA ALA A 377 -10.98 15.04 29.07
C ALA A 377 -10.84 14.55 27.62
N LEU A 378 -9.63 14.26 27.13
CA LEU A 378 -9.41 13.71 25.79
C LEU A 378 -9.98 12.29 25.63
N PHE A 379 -9.80 11.43 26.65
CA PHE A 379 -10.41 10.11 26.65
C PHE A 379 -11.94 10.22 26.67
N GLY A 380 -12.46 11.09 27.53
CA GLY A 380 -13.88 11.32 27.70
C GLY A 380 -14.62 10.09 28.26
N THR A 381 -15.94 10.13 28.19
CA THR A 381 -16.83 9.02 28.58
C THR A 381 -17.27 8.22 27.35
N ALA A 382 -17.87 7.04 27.55
CA ALA A 382 -18.40 6.22 26.45
C ALA A 382 -19.47 6.93 25.59
N GLY A 383 -20.18 7.92 26.16
CA GLY A 383 -21.13 8.78 25.43
C GLY A 383 -20.56 10.13 24.97
N GLY A 384 -19.38 10.53 25.48
CA GLY A 384 -18.73 11.81 25.17
C GLY A 384 -17.96 11.80 23.84
N TRP A 385 -17.39 12.95 23.47
CA TRP A 385 -16.61 13.11 22.24
C TRP A 385 -15.10 13.02 22.51
N GLY A 386 -14.60 11.79 22.60
CA GLY A 386 -13.20 11.50 22.90
C GLY A 386 -12.80 10.07 22.49
N LEU A 387 -11.56 9.68 22.81
CA LEU A 387 -10.97 8.39 22.41
C LEU A 387 -11.79 7.18 22.88
N ARG A 388 -12.41 7.27 24.08
CA ARG A 388 -13.19 6.17 24.65
C ARG A 388 -14.42 5.84 23.80
N ARG A 389 -15.14 6.86 23.32
CA ARG A 389 -16.30 6.63 22.43
C ARG A 389 -15.87 6.07 21.08
N LEU A 390 -14.78 6.58 20.51
CA LEU A 390 -14.21 6.09 19.25
C LEU A 390 -13.87 4.60 19.34
N ALA A 391 -13.05 4.21 20.31
CA ALA A 391 -12.62 2.83 20.47
C ALA A 391 -13.78 1.89 20.79
N LEU A 392 -14.69 2.27 21.70
CA LEU A 392 -15.86 1.44 22.02
C LEU A 392 -16.83 1.30 20.84
N HIS A 393 -16.96 2.32 19.98
CA HIS A 393 -17.77 2.24 18.77
C HIS A 393 -17.27 1.13 17.85
N TYR A 394 -15.98 1.15 17.52
CA TYR A 394 -15.40 0.13 16.66
C TYR A 394 -15.18 -1.22 17.37
N ALA A 395 -15.08 -1.26 18.69
CA ALA A 395 -15.15 -2.52 19.46
C ALA A 395 -16.48 -3.23 19.25
N ARG A 396 -17.62 -2.51 19.34
CA ARG A 396 -18.95 -3.09 19.07
C ARG A 396 -19.05 -3.57 17.62
N MET A 397 -18.57 -2.77 16.67
CA MET A 397 -18.58 -3.17 15.25
C MET A 397 -17.69 -4.40 14.99
N ALA A 398 -16.50 -4.48 15.60
CA ALA A 398 -15.63 -5.65 15.49
C ALA A 398 -16.30 -6.91 16.02
N ALA A 399 -16.99 -6.82 17.15
CA ALA A 399 -17.74 -7.92 17.73
C ALA A 399 -18.92 -8.36 16.84
N ASP A 400 -19.67 -7.40 16.30
CA ASP A 400 -20.84 -7.66 15.45
C ASP A 400 -20.47 -8.31 14.11
N GLU A 401 -19.38 -7.84 13.48
CA GLU A 401 -18.99 -8.24 12.11
C GLU A 401 -17.93 -9.34 12.08
N GLY A 402 -17.41 -9.76 13.23
CA GLY A 402 -16.39 -10.80 13.33
C GLY A 402 -15.02 -10.36 12.80
N ALA A 403 -14.59 -9.14 13.12
CA ALA A 403 -13.22 -8.71 12.88
C ALA A 403 -12.24 -9.47 13.79
N ASP A 404 -10.99 -9.58 13.38
CA ASP A 404 -9.95 -10.37 14.08
C ASP A 404 -9.14 -9.50 15.06
N GLY A 405 -9.13 -8.18 14.89
CA GLY A 405 -8.44 -7.26 15.79
C GLY A 405 -9.04 -5.86 15.87
N LEU A 406 -8.64 -5.12 16.91
CA LEU A 406 -8.94 -3.70 17.11
C LEU A 406 -7.72 -2.99 17.72
N LEU A 407 -7.34 -1.87 17.11
CA LEU A 407 -6.41 -0.92 17.73
C LEU A 407 -7.21 0.09 18.58
N ILE A 408 -6.87 0.22 19.87
CA ILE A 408 -7.55 1.14 20.80
C ILE A 408 -7.06 2.60 20.68
N GLY A 409 -6.04 2.82 19.85
CA GLY A 409 -5.44 4.11 19.54
C GLY A 409 -4.13 3.91 18.78
N SER A 410 -3.59 4.98 18.22
CA SER A 410 -2.30 4.96 17.54
C SER A 410 -1.59 6.31 17.53
N GLU A 411 -0.25 6.27 17.56
CA GLU A 411 0.68 7.42 17.46
C GLU A 411 0.28 8.63 18.33
N MET A 412 -0.14 8.39 19.57
CA MET A 412 -0.56 9.44 20.49
C MET A 412 0.62 9.90 21.35
N ARG A 413 1.79 10.09 20.74
CA ARG A 413 3.06 10.37 21.43
C ARG A 413 2.99 11.56 22.40
N GLY A 414 2.35 12.66 22.01
CA GLY A 414 2.15 13.82 22.90
C GLY A 414 1.29 13.48 24.12
N LEU A 415 0.31 12.59 23.97
CA LEU A 415 -0.59 12.14 25.04
C LEU A 415 0.09 11.18 26.00
N THR A 416 0.74 10.15 25.48
CA THR A 416 1.40 9.11 26.28
C THR A 416 2.63 9.64 27.01
N GLY A 417 3.30 10.64 26.44
CA GLY A 417 4.44 11.32 27.05
C GLY A 417 4.10 12.43 28.06
N THR A 418 2.84 12.84 28.20
CA THR A 418 2.42 13.86 29.17
C THR A 418 2.51 13.31 30.60
N ARG A 419 3.15 14.05 31.51
CA ARG A 419 3.44 13.64 32.89
C ARG A 419 2.57 14.34 33.93
N ASP A 420 2.14 13.62 34.95
CA ASP A 420 1.46 14.21 36.12
C ASP A 420 2.46 14.85 37.12
N ALA A 421 1.92 15.42 38.20
CA ALA A 421 2.71 16.09 39.24
C ALA A 421 3.71 15.17 39.96
N ASP A 422 3.46 13.86 39.97
CA ASP A 422 4.32 12.86 40.59
C ASP A 422 5.30 12.23 39.57
N GLY A 423 5.28 12.70 38.31
CA GLY A 423 6.09 12.16 37.23
C GLY A 423 5.59 10.83 36.67
N GLY A 424 4.31 10.50 36.92
CA GLY A 424 3.59 9.38 36.32
C GLY A 424 3.03 9.71 34.93
N PHE A 425 2.57 8.68 34.22
CA PHE A 425 2.04 8.77 32.86
C PHE A 425 0.52 8.47 32.84
N PRO A 426 -0.35 9.46 33.15
CA PRO A 426 -1.79 9.24 33.34
C PRO A 426 -2.51 8.64 32.13
N ALA A 427 -2.04 8.89 30.92
CA ALA A 427 -2.63 8.33 29.70
C ALA A 427 -2.54 6.79 29.65
N VAL A 428 -1.46 6.22 30.19
CA VAL A 428 -1.25 4.77 30.22
C VAL A 428 -2.31 4.09 31.08
N ALA A 429 -2.67 4.70 32.22
CA ALA A 429 -3.76 4.21 33.07
C ALA A 429 -5.12 4.27 32.34
N GLN A 430 -5.39 5.34 31.59
CA GLN A 430 -6.61 5.47 30.79
C GLN A 430 -6.68 4.45 29.64
N PHE A 431 -5.56 4.18 28.96
CA PHE A 431 -5.50 3.15 27.91
C PHE A 431 -5.72 1.75 28.47
N ARG A 432 -5.17 1.42 29.64
CA ARG A 432 -5.45 0.13 30.30
C ARG A 432 -6.92 -0.03 30.67
N ALA A 433 -7.53 1.02 31.22
CA ALA A 433 -8.97 1.03 31.49
C ALA A 433 -9.79 0.86 30.18
N LEU A 434 -9.40 1.57 29.12
CA LEU A 434 -10.03 1.45 27.80
C LEU A 434 -9.87 0.06 27.19
N ALA A 435 -8.70 -0.59 27.36
CA ALA A 435 -8.45 -1.95 26.90
C ALA A 435 -9.37 -2.95 27.63
N ALA A 436 -9.56 -2.80 28.93
CA ALA A 436 -10.49 -3.63 29.71
C ALA A 436 -11.95 -3.43 29.25
N GLU A 437 -12.37 -2.19 29.01
CA GLU A 437 -13.71 -1.88 28.49
C GLU A 437 -13.93 -2.43 27.08
N CYS A 438 -12.94 -2.28 26.18
CA CYS A 438 -12.99 -2.89 24.85
C CYS A 438 -13.05 -4.41 24.95
N ARG A 439 -12.23 -5.04 25.81
CA ARG A 439 -12.23 -6.49 26.04
C ARG A 439 -13.60 -6.99 26.49
N ALA A 440 -14.27 -6.25 27.36
CA ALA A 440 -15.62 -6.59 27.81
C ALA A 440 -16.65 -6.60 26.66
N VAL A 441 -16.42 -5.79 25.61
CA VAL A 441 -17.26 -5.76 24.41
C VAL A 441 -16.89 -6.88 23.43
N VAL A 442 -15.60 -7.03 23.10
CA VAL A 442 -15.15 -7.92 22.02
C VAL A 442 -14.93 -9.37 22.45
N GLY A 443 -14.87 -9.64 23.75
CA GLY A 443 -14.51 -10.95 24.28
C GLY A 443 -13.06 -11.34 23.95
N SER A 444 -12.69 -12.61 24.12
CA SER A 444 -11.31 -13.08 23.94
C SER A 444 -10.90 -13.36 22.49
N ARG A 445 -11.83 -13.29 21.52
CA ARG A 445 -11.57 -13.68 20.13
C ARG A 445 -10.89 -12.58 19.32
N VAL A 446 -11.22 -11.32 19.59
CA VAL A 446 -10.66 -10.17 18.87
C VAL A 446 -9.36 -9.76 19.56
N LYS A 447 -8.26 -9.69 18.81
CA LYS A 447 -6.97 -9.21 19.33
C LYS A 447 -7.03 -7.70 19.58
N LEU A 448 -6.61 -7.23 20.76
CA LEU A 448 -6.54 -5.82 21.13
C LEU A 448 -5.09 -5.37 21.23
N SER A 449 -4.80 -4.19 20.70
CA SER A 449 -3.50 -3.54 20.88
C SER A 449 -3.60 -2.02 20.76
N TYR A 450 -2.47 -1.36 21.01
CA TYR A 450 -2.21 0.06 20.73
C TYR A 450 -1.08 0.11 19.71
N ALA A 451 -1.16 1.01 18.72
CA ALA A 451 -0.11 1.19 17.72
C ALA A 451 0.78 2.38 18.10
N ALA A 452 1.87 2.14 18.80
CA ALA A 452 2.79 3.19 19.23
C ALA A 452 3.62 3.71 18.05
N ASP A 453 3.93 5.01 18.07
CA ASP A 453 4.88 5.59 17.12
C ASP A 453 6.29 4.96 17.31
N TRP A 454 7.07 4.86 16.23
CA TRP A 454 8.44 4.31 16.30
C TRP A 454 9.37 5.08 17.25
N SER A 455 9.07 6.35 17.53
CA SER A 455 9.82 7.18 18.50
C SER A 455 9.20 7.17 19.91
N GLU A 456 8.21 6.31 20.16
CA GLU A 456 7.43 6.24 21.39
C GLU A 456 7.54 4.88 22.09
N TYR A 457 7.45 3.77 21.33
CA TYR A 457 7.30 2.41 21.88
C TYR A 457 8.40 1.98 22.87
N PHE A 458 9.64 2.42 22.62
CA PHE A 458 10.84 1.99 23.33
C PHE A 458 11.08 2.73 24.66
N GLY A 459 10.20 3.67 25.01
CA GLY A 459 10.24 4.42 26.26
C GLY A 459 10.37 5.92 26.05
N TRP A 460 9.93 6.66 27.05
CA TRP A 460 10.08 8.11 27.13
C TRP A 460 11.51 8.43 27.55
N GLN A 461 12.20 9.25 26.76
CA GLN A 461 13.62 9.55 26.98
C GLN A 461 13.87 11.06 26.89
N ARG A 462 14.45 11.61 27.96
CA ARG A 462 14.79 13.04 28.04
C ARG A 462 15.81 13.27 29.15
N ASP A 463 16.80 14.13 28.91
CA ASP A 463 17.78 14.56 29.92
C ASP A 463 18.48 13.38 30.65
N GLY A 464 18.76 12.29 29.92
CA GLY A 464 19.36 11.05 30.45
C GLY A 464 18.41 10.14 31.23
N GLU A 465 17.13 10.53 31.36
CA GLU A 465 16.06 9.69 31.89
C GLU A 465 15.57 8.70 30.80
N VAL A 466 15.24 7.48 31.20
CA VAL A 466 14.62 6.44 30.37
C VAL A 466 13.49 5.83 31.18
N ARG A 467 12.26 6.06 30.74
CA ARG A 467 11.04 5.56 31.38
C ARG A 467 10.29 4.70 30.39
N PHE A 468 10.18 3.40 30.67
CA PHE A 468 9.41 2.49 29.82
C PHE A 468 7.91 2.63 30.12
N HIS A 469 7.41 3.84 29.89
CA HIS A 469 6.08 4.29 30.29
C HIS A 469 4.93 3.44 29.74
N LEU A 470 5.12 2.79 28.57
CA LEU A 470 4.12 1.91 27.97
C LEU A 470 4.17 0.46 28.47
N ASP A 471 5.20 0.05 29.23
CA ASP A 471 5.30 -1.32 29.75
C ASP A 471 4.09 -1.76 30.57
N PRO A 472 3.45 -0.91 31.42
CA PRO A 472 2.22 -1.28 32.10
C PRO A 472 1.07 -1.60 31.15
N LEU A 473 0.99 -0.94 29.99
CA LEU A 473 -0.01 -1.25 28.95
C LEU A 473 0.39 -2.53 28.21
N TRP A 474 1.66 -2.66 27.82
CA TRP A 474 2.18 -3.84 27.14
C TRP A 474 2.12 -5.11 27.99
N ALA A 475 2.24 -5.01 29.30
CA ALA A 475 2.08 -6.13 30.22
C ALA A 475 0.61 -6.44 30.56
N ASP A 476 -0.33 -5.54 30.25
CA ASP A 476 -1.75 -5.71 30.60
C ASP A 476 -2.36 -6.92 29.90
N ALA A 477 -3.07 -7.79 30.64
CA ALA A 477 -3.64 -9.02 30.10
C ALA A 477 -4.70 -8.79 29.00
N ASN A 478 -5.24 -7.57 28.88
CA ASN A 478 -6.19 -7.24 27.82
C ASN A 478 -5.53 -6.93 26.47
N ILE A 479 -4.22 -6.66 26.44
CA ILE A 479 -3.44 -6.38 25.22
C ILE A 479 -2.81 -7.68 24.71
N ASP A 480 -2.96 -8.00 23.43
CA ASP A 480 -2.50 -9.30 22.88
C ASP A 480 -1.11 -9.22 22.25
N TYR A 481 -0.72 -8.06 21.73
CA TYR A 481 0.57 -7.84 21.07
C TYR A 481 1.02 -6.38 21.23
N VAL A 482 2.32 -6.13 21.02
CA VAL A 482 2.90 -4.77 20.94
C VAL A 482 2.75 -4.27 19.51
N GLY A 483 1.91 -3.26 19.29
CA GLY A 483 1.74 -2.62 17.98
C GLY A 483 2.70 -1.44 17.82
N ILE A 484 3.38 -1.37 16.67
CA ILE A 484 4.34 -0.29 16.36
C ILE A 484 4.15 0.19 14.93
N ASP A 485 3.98 1.51 14.77
CA ASP A 485 4.06 2.19 13.48
C ASP A 485 5.53 2.51 13.20
N TRP A 486 6.19 1.61 12.48
CA TRP A 486 7.66 1.51 12.40
C TRP A 486 8.21 2.29 11.21
N TYR A 487 8.60 3.55 11.47
CA TYR A 487 9.20 4.45 10.48
C TYR A 487 10.54 5.10 10.89
N PRO A 488 11.47 4.38 11.56
CA PRO A 488 12.77 4.95 11.87
C PRO A 488 13.60 5.22 10.61
N PRO A 489 14.59 6.13 10.63
CA PRO A 489 15.50 6.35 9.52
C PRO A 489 16.16 5.04 9.05
N MET A 490 16.02 4.75 7.76
CA MET A 490 16.63 3.63 7.05
C MET A 490 17.72 4.08 6.08
N GLY A 491 18.27 5.27 6.29
CA GLY A 491 19.35 5.84 5.51
C GLY A 491 19.81 7.20 6.03
N ASP A 492 20.99 7.61 5.59
CA ASP A 492 21.61 8.92 5.79
C ASP A 492 22.28 9.41 4.48
N TRP A 493 21.79 8.91 3.34
CA TRP A 493 22.39 9.14 2.03
C TRP A 493 22.32 10.63 1.66
N ARG A 494 23.43 11.22 1.21
CA ARG A 494 23.49 12.65 0.90
C ARG A 494 23.20 12.98 -0.55
N GLY A 495 22.97 14.26 -0.82
CA GLY A 495 22.98 14.81 -2.18
C GLY A 495 24.38 14.74 -2.77
N GLY A 496 24.52 14.90 -4.09
CA GLY A 496 25.83 14.90 -4.75
C GLY A 496 26.47 13.51 -4.79
N ASP A 497 27.65 13.38 -4.17
CA ASP A 497 28.45 12.15 -4.15
C ASP A 497 27.91 11.05 -3.24
N GLY A 498 26.86 11.33 -2.47
CA GLY A 498 26.22 10.40 -1.53
C GLY A 498 26.75 10.50 -0.10
N GLY A 499 27.79 11.31 0.15
CA GLY A 499 28.40 11.49 1.46
C GLY A 499 29.09 10.22 1.95
N ARG A 500 29.22 10.09 3.27
CA ARG A 500 29.97 8.99 3.92
C ARG A 500 29.53 7.59 3.50
N ASP A 501 28.25 7.35 3.26
CA ASP A 501 27.74 6.01 2.92
C ASP A 501 28.11 5.57 1.49
N ALA A 502 28.53 6.49 0.62
CA ALA A 502 28.98 6.17 -0.73
C ALA A 502 30.38 5.53 -0.77
N GLU A 503 31.10 5.53 0.35
CA GLU A 503 32.38 4.80 0.49
C GLU A 503 32.16 3.28 0.43
N ASP A 504 31.03 2.80 0.95
CA ASP A 504 30.74 1.37 1.11
C ASP A 504 29.64 0.85 0.16
N PHE A 505 28.77 1.72 -0.35
CA PHE A 505 27.58 1.33 -1.12
C PHE A 505 27.40 2.15 -2.41
N LYS A 506 26.57 1.65 -3.33
CA LYS A 506 26.43 2.24 -4.67
C LYS A 506 25.37 3.33 -4.79
N GLY A 507 24.48 3.46 -3.81
CA GLY A 507 23.35 4.37 -3.90
C GLY A 507 22.38 4.26 -2.72
N SER A 508 21.52 5.27 -2.58
CA SER A 508 20.46 5.32 -1.57
C SER A 508 19.50 4.13 -1.63
N SER A 509 19.26 3.58 -2.82
CA SER A 509 18.41 2.39 -3.03
C SER A 509 19.21 1.09 -3.24
N ASP A 510 20.48 1.03 -2.80
CA ASP A 510 21.29 -0.18 -2.85
C ASP A 510 20.70 -1.23 -1.88
N PRO A 511 20.38 -2.46 -2.32
CA PRO A 511 19.84 -3.49 -1.44
C PRO A 511 20.73 -3.81 -0.24
N ALA A 512 22.06 -3.79 -0.40
CA ALA A 512 22.99 -4.07 0.70
C ALA A 512 23.00 -2.93 1.72
N TYR A 513 22.90 -1.68 1.24
CA TYR A 513 22.78 -0.51 2.09
C TYR A 513 21.52 -0.60 2.95
N LEU A 514 20.34 -0.71 2.32
CA LEU A 514 19.07 -0.72 3.04
C LEU A 514 18.95 -1.92 4.00
N ALA A 515 19.50 -3.08 3.65
CA ALA A 515 19.55 -4.23 4.55
C ALA A 515 20.40 -3.96 5.81
N ALA A 516 21.55 -3.31 5.66
CA ALA A 516 22.39 -2.90 6.79
C ALA A 516 21.72 -1.83 7.68
N GLN A 517 20.75 -1.09 7.15
CA GLN A 517 20.02 -0.05 7.87
C GLN A 517 18.81 -0.57 8.65
N VAL A 518 18.35 -1.83 8.53
CA VAL A 518 17.13 -2.25 9.27
C VAL A 518 17.38 -2.28 10.79
N ALA A 519 18.47 -2.92 11.21
CA ALA A 519 18.94 -2.99 12.60
C ALA A 519 20.40 -2.49 12.67
N GLY A 520 20.62 -1.28 12.16
CA GLY A 520 21.93 -0.61 12.05
C GLY A 520 21.76 0.86 11.68
N GLY A 521 22.85 1.62 11.57
CA GLY A 521 22.84 3.03 11.16
C GLY A 521 22.30 4.01 12.20
N GLU A 522 21.66 5.10 11.73
CA GLU A 522 21.08 6.12 12.62
C GLU A 522 20.02 5.48 13.51
N GLY A 523 20.11 5.69 14.83
CA GLY A 523 19.15 5.13 15.80
C GLY A 523 19.44 3.71 16.26
N TYR A 524 20.55 3.13 15.80
CA TYR A 524 21.04 1.82 16.25
C TYR A 524 22.54 1.87 16.56
N ASP A 525 23.37 2.13 15.56
CA ASP A 525 24.82 2.22 15.72
C ASP A 525 25.24 3.59 16.25
N TRP A 526 24.57 4.64 15.76
CA TRP A 526 24.96 6.02 16.00
C TRP A 526 23.78 7.01 15.95
N PHE A 527 24.00 8.23 16.43
CA PHE A 527 23.10 9.37 16.32
C PHE A 527 23.87 10.66 16.02
N TYR A 528 23.15 11.74 15.72
CA TYR A 528 23.72 13.09 15.62
C TYR A 528 23.46 13.88 16.91
N ALA A 529 24.53 14.32 17.59
CA ALA A 529 24.42 15.09 18.83
C ALA A 529 23.96 16.54 18.61
N SER A 530 24.09 17.06 17.39
CA SER A 530 23.68 18.42 17.04
C SER A 530 23.34 18.55 15.55
N ALA A 531 22.69 19.65 15.19
CA ALA A 531 22.46 20.01 13.79
C ALA A 531 23.78 20.22 13.02
N ALA A 532 24.82 20.74 13.68
CA ALA A 532 26.15 20.90 13.11
C ALA A 532 26.79 19.53 12.81
N ASP A 533 26.63 18.55 13.71
CA ASP A 533 27.09 17.19 13.48
C ASP A 533 26.33 16.51 12.35
N ARG A 534 25.01 16.71 12.25
CA ARG A 534 24.21 16.22 11.13
C ARG A 534 24.67 16.82 9.80
N ALA A 535 24.98 18.12 9.76
CA ALA A 535 25.47 18.79 8.57
C ALA A 535 26.87 18.29 8.14
N ALA A 536 27.73 18.00 9.11
CA ALA A 536 29.09 17.50 8.88
C ALA A 536 29.20 15.96 8.80
N GLN A 537 28.07 15.23 8.85
CA GLN A 537 28.03 13.76 8.96
C GLN A 537 28.89 13.19 10.13
N ARG A 538 29.03 13.94 11.24
CA ARG A 538 29.73 13.48 12.45
C ARG A 538 28.83 12.58 13.30
N ARG A 539 28.95 11.27 13.08
CA ARG A 539 28.16 10.23 13.75
C ARG A 539 28.73 9.93 15.15
N THR A 540 27.89 10.00 16.18
CA THR A 540 28.25 9.65 17.57
C THR A 540 27.72 8.26 17.90
N ALA A 541 28.56 7.36 18.39
CA ALA A 541 28.14 5.99 18.71
C ALA A 541 27.08 5.97 19.84
N ILE A 542 26.10 5.08 19.70
CA ILE A 542 25.12 4.82 20.77
C ILE A 542 25.71 3.79 21.72
N THR A 543 25.96 4.19 22.98
CA THR A 543 26.41 3.28 24.03
C THR A 543 25.83 3.68 25.39
N ASP A 544 25.48 2.67 26.20
CA ASP A 544 25.05 2.83 27.60
C ASP A 544 26.23 2.77 28.60
N GLY A 545 27.46 2.58 28.09
CA GLY A 545 28.68 2.59 28.89
C GLY A 545 28.67 1.55 30.01
N ALA A 546 28.41 1.99 31.25
CA ALA A 546 28.63 1.22 32.46
C ALA A 546 27.75 -0.05 32.59
N HIS A 547 26.56 -0.09 31.97
CA HIS A 547 25.69 -1.26 32.05
C HIS A 547 25.65 -2.10 30.76
N GLY A 548 26.20 -1.61 29.65
CA GLY A 548 26.20 -2.33 28.37
C GLY A 548 24.79 -2.59 27.80
N GLU A 549 23.78 -1.85 28.25
CA GLU A 549 22.39 -1.96 27.80
C GLU A 549 22.10 -1.00 26.64
N ASP A 550 22.98 -0.95 25.62
CA ASP A 550 22.88 0.02 24.52
C ASP A 550 21.49 0.03 23.85
N TRP A 551 20.82 -1.12 23.82
CA TRP A 551 19.48 -1.32 23.25
C TRP A 551 18.42 -0.37 23.82
N ILE A 552 18.58 0.12 25.06
CA ILE A 552 17.62 1.08 25.63
C ILE A 552 17.63 2.40 24.87
N TRP A 553 18.76 2.76 24.24
CA TRP A 553 18.92 4.01 23.49
C TRP A 553 18.71 3.82 21.98
N ARG A 554 18.44 2.60 21.53
CA ARG A 554 18.30 2.24 20.10
C ARG A 554 16.84 2.06 19.73
N TYR A 555 16.19 3.11 19.24
CA TYR A 555 14.78 3.04 18.82
C TYR A 555 14.52 2.10 17.63
N LYS A 556 15.56 1.55 16.98
CA LYS A 556 15.43 0.51 15.94
C LYS A 556 15.58 -0.91 16.47
N ASP A 557 16.10 -1.07 17.69
CA ASP A 557 16.48 -2.37 18.24
C ASP A 557 15.29 -3.12 18.83
N LEU A 558 14.37 -3.54 17.95
CA LEU A 558 13.19 -4.31 18.34
C LEU A 558 13.58 -5.58 19.10
N LYS A 559 14.64 -6.26 18.65
CA LYS A 559 15.14 -7.49 19.26
C LYS A 559 15.72 -7.25 20.64
N GLY A 560 16.57 -6.24 20.78
CA GLY A 560 17.17 -5.84 22.05
C GLY A 560 16.10 -5.45 23.06
N TRP A 561 15.17 -4.57 22.68
CA TRP A 561 14.03 -4.18 23.52
C TRP A 561 13.20 -5.41 23.94
N TRP A 562 12.77 -6.22 22.98
CA TRP A 562 11.90 -7.37 23.26
C TRP A 562 12.54 -8.46 24.12
N SER A 563 13.85 -8.70 23.95
CA SER A 563 14.57 -9.82 24.57
C SER A 563 15.13 -9.53 25.96
N ASN A 564 15.07 -8.29 26.44
CA ASN A 564 15.73 -7.88 27.67
C ASN A 564 14.75 -7.45 28.76
N GLN A 565 15.23 -7.50 30.00
CA GLN A 565 14.48 -7.01 31.14
C GLN A 565 14.61 -5.48 31.21
N HIS A 566 13.49 -4.79 31.40
CA HIS A 566 13.45 -3.33 31.35
C HIS A 566 13.74 -2.73 32.72
N HIS A 567 14.79 -1.92 32.82
CA HIS A 567 15.15 -1.17 34.02
C HIS A 567 15.22 0.31 33.69
N GLU A 568 14.36 1.10 34.31
CA GLU A 568 14.31 2.55 34.08
C GLU A 568 15.64 3.24 34.47
N ARG A 569 15.91 4.38 33.83
CA ARG A 569 16.91 5.35 34.24
C ARG A 569 16.19 6.54 34.84
N VAL A 570 16.20 6.71 36.16
CA VAL A 570 15.60 7.87 36.83
C VAL A 570 16.73 8.82 37.22
N GLY A 571 16.73 10.03 36.65
CA GLY A 571 17.85 10.97 36.80
C GLY A 571 19.20 10.38 36.33
N GLY A 572 19.17 9.52 35.30
CA GLY A 572 20.34 8.80 34.79
C GLY A 572 20.73 7.53 35.57
N ALA A 573 20.12 7.26 36.73
CA ALA A 573 20.45 6.09 37.54
C ALA A 573 19.58 4.88 37.18
N ARG A 574 20.22 3.75 36.84
CA ARG A 574 19.55 2.47 36.60
C ARG A 574 18.85 1.96 37.85
N GLN A 575 17.54 1.74 37.74
CA GLN A 575 16.73 1.21 38.84
C GLN A 575 17.02 -0.28 39.07
N ALA A 576 17.06 -0.68 40.35
CA ALA A 576 17.31 -2.07 40.73
C ALA A 576 16.13 -2.99 40.35
N ALA A 577 14.91 -2.51 40.56
CA ALA A 577 13.70 -3.23 40.16
C ALA A 577 13.43 -3.05 38.66
N PRO A 578 13.05 -4.12 37.96
CA PRO A 578 12.58 -4.04 36.59
C PRO A 578 11.14 -3.50 36.53
N THR A 579 10.69 -3.11 35.35
CA THR A 579 9.27 -2.81 35.08
C THR A 579 8.43 -4.10 35.01
N ALA A 580 7.16 -3.98 34.63
CA ALA A 580 6.26 -5.11 34.41
C ALA A 580 6.59 -5.93 33.14
N TRP A 581 7.47 -5.44 32.26
CA TRP A 581 7.82 -6.18 31.05
C TRP A 581 8.66 -7.41 31.39
N VAL A 582 8.25 -8.55 30.84
CA VAL A 582 8.99 -9.81 30.89
C VAL A 582 9.54 -10.08 29.50
N PRO A 583 10.85 -10.41 29.36
CA PRO A 583 11.46 -10.72 28.08
C PRO A 583 10.63 -11.68 27.22
N GLY A 584 10.30 -11.25 26.02
CA GLY A 584 9.55 -12.04 25.05
C GLY A 584 8.11 -12.38 25.44
N MET A 585 7.47 -11.64 26.35
CA MET A 585 6.14 -11.98 26.85
C MET A 585 5.01 -11.86 25.83
N LYS A 586 5.16 -11.00 24.81
CA LYS A 586 4.16 -10.79 23.75
C LYS A 586 4.83 -10.60 22.39
N PRO A 587 4.19 -11.00 21.29
CA PRO A 587 4.69 -10.69 19.96
C PRO A 587 4.59 -9.20 19.67
N ILE A 588 5.43 -8.75 18.73
CA ILE A 588 5.39 -7.46 18.07
C ILE A 588 4.65 -7.61 16.74
N ARG A 589 3.85 -6.61 16.39
CA ARG A 589 3.34 -6.39 15.04
C ARG A 589 3.75 -5.00 14.59
N LEU A 590 4.40 -4.89 13.42
CA LEU A 590 4.51 -3.59 12.77
C LEU A 590 3.12 -3.30 12.21
N THR A 591 2.35 -2.50 12.92
CA THR A 591 0.99 -2.08 12.53
C THR A 591 1.03 -1.18 11.32
N GLU A 592 2.15 -0.49 11.13
CA GLU A 592 2.52 0.18 9.90
C GLU A 592 4.03 0.06 9.68
N PHE A 593 4.46 0.01 8.42
CA PHE A 593 5.84 0.30 8.00
C PHE A 593 5.87 0.61 6.50
N GLY A 594 6.91 1.29 6.05
CA GLY A 594 7.09 1.64 4.64
C GLY A 594 7.81 2.96 4.47
N CYS A 595 7.84 3.49 3.26
CA CYS A 595 8.25 4.87 3.01
C CYS A 595 7.53 5.42 1.76
N ALA A 596 7.50 6.74 1.60
CA ALA A 596 7.04 7.36 0.37
C ALA A 596 7.91 6.95 -0.83
N ALA A 597 7.30 6.82 -2.02
CA ALA A 597 7.96 6.55 -3.30
C ALA A 597 8.70 7.78 -3.85
N VAL A 598 9.69 8.24 -3.09
CA VAL A 598 10.45 9.47 -3.33
C VAL A 598 11.95 9.19 -3.21
N ASP A 599 12.75 9.94 -3.97
CA ASP A 599 14.21 9.94 -3.88
C ASP A 599 14.65 10.05 -2.40
N ARG A 600 15.49 9.12 -1.96
CA ARG A 600 15.94 9.02 -0.55
C ARG A 600 14.80 8.91 0.47
N GLY A 601 13.66 8.34 0.10
CA GLY A 601 12.55 7.98 1.00
C GLY A 601 13.00 7.32 2.30
N GLY A 602 13.99 6.42 2.22
CA GLY A 602 14.58 5.75 3.37
C GLY A 602 15.24 6.66 4.42
N ASN A 603 15.63 7.89 4.10
CA ASN A 603 16.26 8.79 5.08
C ASN A 603 15.29 9.25 6.18
N ALA A 604 13.99 9.32 5.87
CA ALA A 604 12.96 9.66 6.84
C ALA A 604 11.63 9.01 6.41
N PRO A 605 11.46 7.71 6.66
CA PRO A 605 10.32 6.94 6.14
C PRO A 605 8.96 7.44 6.61
N ASN A 606 8.92 8.14 7.76
CA ASN A 606 7.72 8.70 8.38
C ASN A 606 7.18 9.95 7.69
N LEU A 607 7.96 10.61 6.83
CA LEU A 607 7.57 11.88 6.23
C LEU A 607 6.69 11.67 5.00
N PHE A 608 5.64 12.49 4.91
CA PHE A 608 4.69 12.53 3.80
C PHE A 608 4.58 13.94 3.22
N GLN A 609 4.03 14.03 2.02
CA GLN A 609 3.83 15.29 1.32
C GLN A 609 2.35 15.61 1.25
N ASP A 610 1.93 16.67 1.93
CA ASP A 610 0.58 17.20 1.92
C ASP A 610 0.64 18.72 2.14
N PRO A 611 0.62 19.56 1.09
CA PRO A 611 0.88 21.00 1.19
C PRO A 611 0.01 21.77 2.20
N LYS A 612 -1.17 21.24 2.58
CA LYS A 612 -2.00 21.87 3.62
C LYS A 612 -1.48 21.59 5.03
N SER A 613 -0.81 20.47 5.26
CA SER A 613 -0.34 20.05 6.58
C SER A 613 0.94 20.75 7.01
N SER A 614 1.02 21.11 8.29
CA SER A 614 2.24 21.59 8.94
C SER A 614 3.33 20.52 9.03
N GLU A 615 2.99 19.25 8.80
CA GLU A 615 3.94 18.13 8.77
C GLU A 615 4.44 17.82 7.34
N ASN A 616 4.07 18.64 6.35
CA ASN A 616 4.53 18.50 4.96
C ASN A 616 6.06 18.64 4.87
N ALA A 617 6.74 17.53 4.62
CA ALA A 617 8.18 17.52 4.50
C ALA A 617 8.68 16.45 3.53
N LEU A 618 9.88 16.71 3.00
CA LEU A 618 10.65 15.72 2.24
C LEU A 618 11.70 15.08 3.15
N PRO A 619 12.08 13.82 2.89
CA PRO A 619 13.23 13.21 3.52
C PRO A 619 14.49 14.06 3.36
N SER A 620 15.37 14.02 4.35
CA SER A 620 16.62 14.79 4.32
C SER A 620 17.41 14.51 3.05
N HIS A 621 17.90 15.57 2.40
CA HIS A 621 18.62 15.51 1.12
C HIS A 621 17.82 14.95 -0.07
N SER A 622 16.53 14.67 0.06
CA SER A 622 15.70 14.27 -1.08
C SER A 622 15.58 15.41 -2.11
N THR A 623 15.64 15.07 -3.39
CA THR A 623 15.27 15.98 -4.49
C THR A 623 13.75 16.09 -4.65
N GLY A 624 13.00 15.27 -3.93
CA GLY A 624 11.57 15.06 -4.11
C GLY A 624 11.24 14.19 -5.32
N ALA A 625 12.15 13.86 -6.25
CA ALA A 625 11.81 13.08 -7.44
C ALA A 625 11.10 11.76 -7.10
N ARG A 626 10.13 11.33 -7.92
CA ARG A 626 9.44 10.03 -7.71
C ARG A 626 10.46 8.91 -7.86
N ASP A 627 10.49 7.99 -6.90
CA ASP A 627 11.37 6.83 -6.92
C ASP A 627 10.64 5.60 -6.35
N ASP A 628 9.95 4.87 -7.22
CA ASP A 628 9.26 3.63 -6.86
C ASP A 628 10.26 2.52 -6.46
N ARG A 629 11.51 2.59 -6.94
CA ARG A 629 12.56 1.63 -6.59
C ARG A 629 12.97 1.80 -5.14
N MET A 630 13.13 3.03 -4.64
CA MET A 630 13.44 3.30 -3.24
C MET A 630 12.42 2.64 -2.30
N GLN A 631 11.13 2.90 -2.51
CA GLN A 631 10.06 2.31 -1.71
C GLN A 631 10.09 0.78 -1.77
N ARG A 632 10.15 0.21 -2.97
CA ARG A 632 10.22 -1.25 -3.13
C ARG A 632 11.40 -1.85 -2.35
N ARG A 633 12.60 -1.28 -2.49
CA ARG A 633 13.82 -1.82 -1.86
C ARG A 633 13.79 -1.70 -0.35
N LEU A 634 13.21 -0.63 0.19
CA LEU A 634 13.04 -0.47 1.63
C LEU A 634 12.11 -1.54 2.21
N ILE A 635 10.96 -1.75 1.58
CA ILE A 635 10.00 -2.78 2.03
C ILE A 635 10.62 -4.17 1.93
N GLU A 636 11.33 -4.47 0.82
CA GLU A 636 12.08 -5.72 0.65
C GLU A 636 13.14 -5.93 1.74
N ALA A 637 13.83 -4.87 2.17
CA ALA A 637 14.85 -4.93 3.21
C ALA A 637 14.25 -5.27 4.58
N VAL A 638 13.16 -4.61 4.98
CA VAL A 638 12.48 -4.88 6.27
C VAL A 638 11.93 -6.31 6.30
N LEU A 639 11.16 -6.71 5.29
CA LEU A 639 10.60 -8.07 5.21
C LEU A 639 11.71 -9.13 5.10
N GLY A 640 12.79 -8.83 4.38
CA GLY A 640 13.95 -9.71 4.25
C GLY A 640 14.74 -9.88 5.54
N HIS A 641 14.84 -8.85 6.37
CA HIS A 641 15.51 -8.90 7.67
C HIS A 641 14.73 -9.77 8.66
N TYR A 642 13.44 -9.46 8.87
CA TYR A 642 12.62 -10.18 9.85
C TYR A 642 12.10 -11.55 9.37
N GLY A 643 12.31 -11.88 8.09
CA GLY A 643 12.17 -13.24 7.58
C GLY A 643 13.31 -14.19 8.01
N GLN A 644 14.40 -13.67 8.59
CA GLN A 644 15.53 -14.48 9.06
C GLN A 644 15.37 -14.88 10.53
N PRO A 645 15.52 -16.17 10.89
CA PRO A 645 15.39 -16.63 12.28
C PRO A 645 16.33 -15.93 13.27
N ALA A 646 17.52 -15.52 12.83
CA ALA A 646 18.48 -14.81 13.68
C ALA A 646 18.00 -13.41 14.10
N SER A 647 17.21 -12.75 13.25
CA SER A 647 16.65 -11.42 13.47
C SER A 647 15.23 -11.45 14.06
N ASN A 648 14.55 -12.60 13.98
CA ASN A 648 13.20 -12.79 14.48
C ASN A 648 13.14 -14.05 15.38
N PRO A 649 13.67 -13.96 16.61
CA PRO A 649 13.77 -15.11 17.52
C PRO A 649 12.39 -15.62 17.95
N ILE A 650 12.32 -16.90 18.35
CA ILE A 650 11.10 -17.51 18.89
C ILE A 650 11.03 -17.29 20.41
N SER A 651 9.86 -16.88 20.91
CA SER A 651 9.61 -16.71 22.33
C SER A 651 9.50 -18.05 23.06
N GLY A 652 10.17 -18.18 24.21
CA GLY A 652 9.93 -19.27 25.15
C GLY A 652 8.59 -19.18 25.89
N VAL A 653 7.89 -18.03 25.84
CA VAL A 653 6.62 -17.79 26.56
C VAL A 653 5.42 -18.28 25.76
N TYR A 654 5.34 -17.90 24.47
CA TYR A 654 4.20 -18.24 23.60
C TYR A 654 4.55 -19.12 22.40
N GLY A 655 5.83 -19.46 22.20
CA GLY A 655 6.27 -20.40 21.16
C GLY A 655 6.23 -19.88 19.71
N GLY A 656 5.97 -18.58 19.51
CA GLY A 656 5.95 -17.94 18.19
C GLY A 656 7.09 -16.92 17.99
N PRO A 657 7.24 -16.37 16.78
CA PRO A 657 8.27 -15.37 16.48
C PRO A 657 8.04 -14.07 17.22
N MET A 658 9.13 -13.33 17.50
CA MET A 658 9.10 -11.97 18.04
C MET A 658 8.22 -11.06 17.20
N LEU A 659 8.49 -10.98 15.89
CA LEU A 659 7.66 -10.26 14.94
C LEU A 659 6.67 -11.23 14.29
N GLU A 660 5.39 -11.13 14.69
CA GLU A 660 4.29 -11.97 14.19
C GLU A 660 3.73 -11.44 12.86
N GLY A 661 3.84 -10.13 12.61
CA GLY A 661 3.35 -9.51 11.38
C GLY A 661 3.89 -8.11 11.14
N ALA A 662 3.87 -7.66 9.88
CA ALA A 662 4.23 -6.31 9.43
C ALA A 662 3.31 -5.84 8.29
N ASP A 663 2.51 -4.80 8.52
CA ASP A 663 1.53 -4.26 7.57
C ASP A 663 2.11 -3.07 6.81
N VAL A 664 2.23 -3.19 5.48
CA VAL A 664 2.76 -2.10 4.67
C VAL A 664 1.76 -0.94 4.63
N TRP A 665 2.26 0.26 4.86
CA TRP A 665 1.54 1.50 4.57
C TRP A 665 1.91 1.99 3.15
N CYS A 666 1.00 1.95 2.17
CA CYS A 666 -0.37 1.45 2.29
C CYS A 666 -0.97 0.90 0.98
N TRP A 667 -2.25 0.54 1.02
CA TRP A 667 -3.05 0.21 -0.16
C TRP A 667 -4.33 1.07 -0.16
N ASP A 668 -4.72 1.62 -1.30
CA ASP A 668 -5.87 2.53 -1.39
C ASP A 668 -7.13 1.83 -1.91
N ALA A 669 -8.25 2.00 -1.20
CA ALA A 669 -9.57 1.48 -1.61
C ALA A 669 -10.07 2.08 -2.93
N ARG A 670 -9.50 3.20 -3.39
CA ARG A 670 -9.77 3.77 -4.72
C ARG A 670 -8.89 3.07 -5.75
N PRO A 671 -9.46 2.49 -6.81
CA PRO A 671 -8.72 1.58 -7.69
C PRO A 671 -7.81 2.32 -8.66
N TYR A 672 -6.64 1.76 -8.91
CA TYR A 672 -5.77 2.20 -10.00
C TYR A 672 -6.30 1.72 -11.37
N PRO A 673 -6.20 2.51 -12.45
CA PRO A 673 -5.58 3.83 -12.55
C PRO A 673 -6.53 4.99 -12.30
N ALA A 674 -7.80 4.74 -11.95
CA ALA A 674 -8.76 5.83 -11.74
C ALA A 674 -8.21 6.77 -10.68
N PHE A 675 -7.85 6.24 -9.51
CA PHE A 675 -7.00 6.97 -8.57
C PHE A 675 -5.52 6.77 -8.92
N PRO A 676 -4.69 7.83 -8.97
CA PRO A 676 -4.99 9.25 -8.72
C PRO A 676 -5.38 10.07 -9.98
N ALA A 677 -5.71 9.44 -11.11
CA ALA A 677 -5.94 10.13 -12.39
C ALA A 677 -7.18 11.04 -12.43
N LEU A 678 -8.27 10.75 -11.70
CA LEU A 678 -9.48 11.58 -11.68
C LEU A 678 -9.39 12.68 -10.62
N GLY A 679 -8.55 13.69 -10.85
CA GLY A 679 -8.33 14.80 -9.92
C GLY A 679 -9.59 15.63 -9.59
N GLU A 680 -10.55 15.70 -10.52
CA GLU A 680 -11.86 16.37 -10.29
C GLU A 680 -12.74 15.64 -9.27
N VAL A 681 -12.53 14.33 -9.12
CA VAL A 681 -13.26 13.48 -8.15
C VAL A 681 -12.52 13.47 -6.83
N TRP A 682 -11.20 13.24 -6.87
CA TRP A 682 -10.36 13.12 -5.68
C TRP A 682 -9.40 14.29 -5.58
N ARG A 683 -9.64 15.14 -4.59
CA ARG A 683 -8.74 16.25 -4.26
C ARG A 683 -7.51 15.72 -3.53
N THR A 684 -6.51 15.29 -4.29
CA THR A 684 -5.17 14.96 -3.79
C THR A 684 -4.07 15.63 -4.62
N ARG A 685 -4.40 16.67 -5.40
CA ARG A 685 -3.43 17.30 -6.30
C ARG A 685 -2.65 18.40 -5.58
N ALA A 686 -1.52 18.04 -4.98
CA ALA A 686 -0.36 18.91 -5.13
C ALA A 686 0.08 18.82 -6.61
N PRO A 687 0.48 19.90 -7.28
CA PRO A 687 1.23 19.78 -8.54
C PRO A 687 2.49 18.95 -8.27
N GLY A 688 2.51 17.68 -8.68
CA GLY A 688 3.55 16.73 -8.28
C GLY A 688 3.28 15.94 -6.99
N ALA A 689 2.03 15.79 -6.56
CA ALA A 689 1.61 14.77 -5.59
C ALA A 689 1.90 13.39 -6.18
N ARG A 690 3.11 12.94 -5.88
CA ARG A 690 3.64 11.61 -6.06
C ARG A 690 2.82 10.71 -5.15
N GLY A 691 2.34 9.57 -5.66
CA GLY A 691 1.55 8.63 -4.87
C GLY A 691 2.25 8.33 -3.55
N THR A 692 1.67 8.80 -2.46
CA THR A 692 2.03 8.44 -1.08
C THR A 692 1.13 7.31 -0.57
N GLY A 693 0.55 6.54 -1.50
CA GLY A 693 -0.21 5.32 -1.24
C GLY A 693 0.66 4.11 -1.46
#